data_AF-A0A543JD08-F1
#
_entry.id   AF-A0A543JD08-F1
#
_cell.length_a   1.000
_cell.length_b   1.000
_cell.length_c   1.000
_cell.angle_alpha   90.00
_cell.angle_beta   90.00
_cell.angle_gamma   90.00
#
_symmetry.space_group_name_H-M   'P 1'
#
loop_
_entity.id
_entity.type
_entity.pdbx_description
1 polymer ?
#
loop_
_entity_poly.entity_id
_entity_poly.type
_entity_poly.pdbx_seq_one_letter_code
_entity_poly.pdbx_strand_id
1 'polypeptide(L)'
;MNGREVVSAVLEGEFVNDQPSRRSWGQRLVDWWQRSPRVPGVLKSRRLVVQAVKDLVVAVLRSPFRFVGAVVRGLVVAARWWRSWVRVADYRAAAEQSEKLADKFTDIRALALFRWKVTGAVVVLAAVVVAVLDLVYGHRVLWITGGLVAVALAVLGRRKDGSPGRKPVLAGPRTLTWTMDPQVLVDAFRDAKLIGKDESLRLVERATRQGDGWAVTVDLPATRKAADVVKNREALASALAVDEVQLIVERVRGNGGHAGRVALWVADEDPYGSPPLRTPLLTVERWDAWRPVPFGRDARQRRVDLPLVWTSLLVGAIPRQGKTFAARLAAAGLILDPHTRLYVADFKAGKDWYAAAQVAHRFMAGDEPAHVLTLVDWLVELVAEVQGRYRRMQDLDDEVCPESKITPTMSRDPNLDMPVTAIFIDEVQIPLEDRTPLEVQDKKLTAGEYVGELLTWLARKGPAAGIVLVLATQRPDSKTIPSNLRAVLGSRFALRVMDWRDSNIVLGEQMNTRGYDSSRLLATHKGVGILRPDGETTAGADVLATTVRTYYMPNEDWRAICARGRALREAEGTLSGHAAGQDNRPMLDHAAVAKALGTVAERTTEVEVPEPLASVVDYLGDDLQPGGRDFVPTAELVAALDVEPTAFGLRMGEFGCRPTRDRITTDDGVRQVRGYLVADIRAALTAVREGAIVDGEVVEDDH
;
A
#
# COMPACT_ATOMS: atom_id res chain seq x y z
N MET A 1 -0.99 -68.09 -12.77
CA MET A 1 -0.09 -67.07 -13.37
C MET A 1 -0.58 -65.70 -12.86
N ASN A 2 -0.56 -65.47 -11.54
CA ASN A 2 0.47 -64.75 -10.76
C ASN A 2 0.82 -63.39 -11.39
N GLY A 3 0.41 -62.22 -10.89
CA GLY A 3 0.13 -61.81 -9.51
C GLY A 3 1.29 -60.92 -9.03
N ARG A 4 1.12 -59.60 -9.12
CA ARG A 4 2.11 -58.56 -8.78
C ARG A 4 2.57 -58.65 -7.33
N GLU A 5 3.88 -58.54 -7.10
CA GLU A 5 4.45 -58.24 -5.79
C GLU A 5 5.46 -57.09 -5.87
N VAL A 6 5.38 -56.25 -4.84
CA VAL A 6 6.11 -55.02 -4.60
C VAL A 6 7.48 -55.37 -4.03
N VAL A 7 8.56 -54.88 -4.65
CA VAL A 7 9.92 -55.02 -4.08
C VAL A 7 10.25 -53.77 -3.27
N SER A 8 10.09 -53.87 -1.95
CA SER A 8 10.71 -52.98 -0.99
C SER A 8 12.17 -53.42 -0.79
N ALA A 9 13.12 -52.55 -1.13
CA ALA A 9 14.52 -52.78 -0.80
C ALA A 9 14.73 -52.65 0.71
N VAL A 10 15.02 -53.79 1.33
CA VAL A 10 15.52 -53.95 2.70
C VAL A 10 16.96 -53.44 2.75
N LEU A 11 17.23 -52.45 3.61
CA LEU A 11 18.59 -52.19 4.09
C LEU A 11 18.77 -52.94 5.40
N GLU A 12 19.64 -53.94 5.36
CA GLU A 12 20.11 -54.71 6.52
C GLU A 12 20.86 -53.78 7.48
N GLY A 13 20.33 -53.62 8.69
CA GLY A 13 21.05 -53.02 9.80
C GLY A 13 21.92 -54.06 10.47
N GLU A 14 23.24 -53.91 10.37
CA GLU A 14 24.19 -54.58 11.26
C GLU A 14 23.86 -54.25 12.73
N PHE A 15 23.61 -55.30 13.51
CA PHE A 15 23.52 -55.22 14.96
C PHE A 15 24.89 -54.88 15.55
N VAL A 16 25.15 -53.60 15.80
CA VAL A 16 26.19 -53.18 16.74
C VAL A 16 25.64 -53.35 18.15
N ASN A 17 26.26 -54.26 18.89
CA ASN A 17 26.06 -54.50 20.32
C ASN A 17 26.27 -53.22 21.14
N ASP A 18 25.20 -52.50 21.47
CA ASP A 18 25.22 -51.49 22.52
C ASP A 18 25.10 -52.18 23.90
N GLN A 19 26.23 -52.35 24.57
CA GLN A 19 26.26 -52.65 26.00
C GLN A 19 25.55 -51.52 26.78
N PRO A 20 24.76 -51.83 27.82
CA PRO A 20 24.14 -50.80 28.63
C PRO A 20 25.22 -50.09 29.47
N SER A 21 25.65 -48.91 29.02
CA SER A 21 26.48 -48.05 29.85
C SER A 21 25.72 -47.77 31.16
N ARG A 22 26.29 -48.23 32.28
CA ARG A 22 25.76 -47.97 33.63
C ARG A 22 25.76 -46.46 33.86
N ARG A 23 24.65 -45.78 33.55
CA ARG A 23 24.43 -44.38 33.88
C ARG A 23 24.58 -44.22 35.39
N SER A 24 25.57 -43.42 35.80
CA SER A 24 25.89 -43.19 37.20
C SER A 24 24.68 -42.56 37.90
N TRP A 25 24.53 -42.85 39.19
CA TRP A 25 23.41 -42.34 40.00
C TRP A 25 23.30 -40.81 39.93
N GLY A 26 24.44 -40.11 39.79
CA GLY A 26 24.49 -38.65 39.62
C GLY A 26 23.83 -38.14 38.33
N GLN A 27 23.96 -38.84 37.20
CA GLN A 27 23.36 -38.40 35.93
C GLN A 27 21.83 -38.54 35.94
N ARG A 28 21.30 -39.59 36.58
CA ARG A 28 19.85 -39.77 36.75
C ARG A 28 19.23 -38.69 37.64
N LEU A 29 19.97 -38.27 38.66
CA LEU A 29 19.53 -37.23 39.59
C LEU A 29 19.51 -35.85 38.91
N VAL A 30 20.49 -35.56 38.04
CA VAL A 30 20.53 -34.32 37.24
C VAL A 30 19.40 -34.27 36.21
N ASP A 31 19.14 -35.36 35.49
CA ASP A 31 18.02 -35.43 34.53
C ASP A 31 16.66 -35.28 35.23
N TRP A 32 16.48 -35.92 36.40
CA TRP A 32 15.29 -35.75 37.22
C TRP A 32 15.15 -34.30 37.71
N TRP A 33 16.24 -33.67 38.17
CA TRP A 33 16.23 -32.28 38.64
C TRP A 33 15.89 -31.28 37.52
N GLN A 34 16.42 -31.48 36.31
CA GLN A 34 16.15 -30.62 35.16
C GLN A 34 14.73 -30.80 34.61
N ARG A 35 14.18 -32.02 34.64
CA ARG A 35 12.84 -32.32 34.13
C ARG A 35 11.72 -32.18 35.16
N SER A 36 12.05 -32.05 36.46
CA SER A 36 11.05 -31.90 37.51
C SER A 36 10.29 -30.56 37.38
N PRO A 37 8.95 -30.57 37.37
CA PRO A 37 8.12 -29.36 37.37
C PRO A 37 8.11 -28.66 38.75
N ARG A 38 8.63 -29.32 39.80
CA ARG A 38 8.70 -28.75 41.15
C ARG A 38 9.96 -27.91 41.40
N VAL A 39 10.94 -27.97 40.49
CA VAL A 39 12.16 -27.16 40.57
C VAL A 39 11.97 -25.87 39.76
N PRO A 40 12.02 -24.68 40.39
CA PRO A 40 11.96 -23.40 39.69
C PRO A 40 12.99 -23.32 38.55
N GLY A 41 12.60 -22.84 37.37
CA GLY A 41 13.48 -22.84 36.17
C GLY A 41 14.82 -22.12 36.37
N VAL A 42 14.87 -21.18 37.31
CA VAL A 42 16.07 -20.41 37.68
C VAL A 42 17.16 -21.29 38.32
N LEU A 43 16.79 -22.41 38.96
CA LEU A 43 17.71 -23.36 39.59
C LEU A 43 18.21 -24.46 38.62
N LYS A 44 17.74 -24.46 37.36
CA LYS A 44 18.07 -25.51 36.38
C LYS A 44 19.34 -25.24 35.58
N SER A 45 19.85 -24.00 35.58
CA SER A 45 21.12 -23.67 34.91
C SER A 45 22.06 -22.93 35.86
N ARG A 46 23.35 -23.31 35.88
CA ARG A 46 24.36 -22.66 36.73
C ARG A 46 24.46 -21.15 36.50
N ARG A 47 24.25 -20.69 35.26
CA ARG A 47 24.27 -19.26 34.93
C ARG A 47 23.07 -18.51 35.53
N LEU A 48 21.88 -19.11 35.49
CA LEU A 48 20.67 -18.55 36.10
C LEU A 48 20.74 -18.55 37.63
N VAL A 49 21.37 -19.55 38.24
CA VAL A 49 21.62 -19.58 39.70
C VAL A 49 22.55 -18.44 40.12
N VAL A 50 23.66 -18.25 39.42
CA VAL A 50 24.60 -17.14 39.71
C VAL A 50 23.90 -15.78 39.55
N GLN A 51 23.05 -15.64 38.53
CA GLN A 51 22.29 -14.42 38.31
C GLN A 51 21.21 -14.21 39.39
N ALA A 52 20.53 -15.27 39.82
CA ALA A 52 19.55 -15.21 40.91
C ALA A 52 20.19 -14.88 42.26
N VAL A 53 21.40 -15.39 42.53
CA VAL A 53 22.16 -15.03 43.72
C VAL A 53 22.59 -13.56 43.65
N LYS A 54 23.06 -13.08 42.49
CA LYS A 54 23.35 -11.65 42.30
C LYS A 54 22.11 -10.78 42.49
N ASP A 55 20.97 -11.19 41.94
CA ASP A 55 19.70 -10.47 42.07
C ASP A 55 19.18 -10.51 43.51
N LEU A 56 19.37 -11.62 44.23
CA LEU A 56 19.04 -11.74 45.65
C LEU A 56 19.93 -10.82 46.50
N VAL A 57 21.25 -10.81 46.24
CA VAL A 57 22.19 -9.91 46.94
C VAL A 57 21.83 -8.46 46.66
N VAL A 58 21.53 -8.09 45.42
CA VAL A 58 21.06 -6.74 45.05
C VAL A 58 19.72 -6.43 45.68
N ALA A 59 18.79 -7.39 45.76
CA ALA A 59 17.49 -7.21 46.38
C ALA A 59 17.59 -7.01 47.90
N VAL A 60 18.49 -7.74 48.57
CA VAL A 60 18.77 -7.61 50.01
C VAL A 60 19.46 -6.27 50.28
N LEU A 61 20.46 -5.89 49.49
CA LEU A 61 21.16 -4.60 49.58
C LEU A 61 20.22 -3.41 49.32
N ARG A 62 19.25 -3.55 48.41
CA ARG A 62 18.24 -2.52 48.12
C ARG A 62 17.01 -2.59 49.04
N SER A 63 16.89 -3.61 49.89
CA SER A 63 15.70 -3.79 50.74
C SER A 63 15.47 -2.64 51.74
N PRO A 64 16.51 -2.02 52.36
CA PRO A 64 16.31 -0.87 53.25
C PRO A 64 15.80 0.35 52.47
N PHE A 65 16.35 0.63 51.30
CA PHE A 65 15.91 1.73 50.44
C PHE A 65 14.50 1.51 49.88
N ARG A 66 14.12 0.27 49.58
CA ARG A 66 12.75 -0.09 49.17
C ARG A 66 11.76 0.04 50.32
N PHE A 67 12.15 -0.33 51.54
CA PHE A 67 11.33 -0.15 52.73
C PHE A 67 11.10 1.34 53.00
N VAL A 68 12.16 2.15 53.04
CA VAL A 68 12.05 3.62 53.20
C VAL A 68 11.18 4.22 52.09
N GLY A 69 11.39 3.84 50.83
CA GLY A 69 10.57 4.30 49.72
C GLY A 69 9.09 3.89 49.82
N ALA A 70 8.80 2.71 50.38
CA ALA A 70 7.43 2.26 50.63
C ALA A 70 6.78 3.03 51.79
N VAL A 71 7.52 3.31 52.87
CA VAL A 71 7.06 4.15 53.98
C VAL A 71 6.73 5.55 53.49
N VAL A 72 7.61 6.18 52.70
CA VAL A 72 7.37 7.53 52.14
C VAL A 72 6.14 7.55 51.24
N ARG A 73 5.98 6.55 50.35
CA ARG A 73 4.76 6.43 49.52
C ARG A 73 3.51 6.23 50.37
N GLY A 74 3.58 5.38 51.39
CA GLY A 74 2.50 5.17 52.35
C GLY A 74 2.11 6.44 53.08
N LEU A 75 3.08 7.25 53.47
CA LEU A 75 2.86 8.54 54.12
C LEU A 75 2.16 9.52 53.17
N VAL A 76 2.54 9.55 51.89
CA VAL A 76 1.83 10.36 50.87
C VAL A 76 0.40 9.87 50.67
N VAL A 77 0.16 8.56 50.60
CA VAL A 77 -1.20 8.00 50.46
C VAL A 77 -2.05 8.33 51.70
N ALA A 78 -1.52 8.11 52.90
CA ALA A 78 -2.18 8.46 54.15
C ALA A 78 -2.52 9.96 54.21
N ALA A 79 -1.58 10.83 53.82
CA ALA A 79 -1.81 12.28 53.76
C ALA A 79 -2.87 12.67 52.72
N ARG A 80 -2.92 12.01 51.55
CA ARG A 80 -3.94 12.26 50.53
C ARG A 80 -5.32 11.79 50.97
N TRP A 81 -5.42 10.60 51.57
CA TRP A 81 -6.67 10.09 52.14
C TRP A 81 -7.18 10.99 53.26
N TRP A 82 -6.30 11.37 54.19
CA TRP A 82 -6.63 12.32 55.25
C TRP A 82 -7.10 13.66 54.69
N ARG A 83 -6.37 14.23 53.72
CA ARG A 83 -6.76 15.48 53.05
C ARG A 83 -8.12 15.37 52.33
N SER A 84 -8.39 14.23 51.69
CA SER A 84 -9.67 13.97 51.02
C SER A 84 -10.83 13.91 52.03
N TRP A 85 -10.63 13.21 53.15
CA TRP A 85 -11.60 13.10 54.23
C TRP A 85 -11.85 14.45 54.92
N VAL A 86 -10.80 15.20 55.24
CA VAL A 86 -10.93 16.52 55.87
C VAL A 86 -11.60 17.54 54.94
N ARG A 87 -11.33 17.48 53.63
CA ARG A 87 -11.98 18.34 52.63
C ARG A 87 -13.39 17.91 52.26
N VAL A 88 -13.89 16.81 52.83
CA VAL A 88 -15.22 16.28 52.58
C VAL A 88 -15.47 16.07 51.06
N ALA A 89 -14.46 15.55 50.36
CA ALA A 89 -14.53 15.37 48.90
C ALA A 89 -15.64 14.39 48.49
N ASP A 90 -15.94 13.42 49.36
CA ASP A 90 -17.05 12.47 49.28
C ASP A 90 -18.41 13.18 49.20
N TYR A 91 -18.66 14.12 50.12
CA TYR A 91 -19.94 14.85 50.18
C TYR A 91 -20.04 15.93 49.11
N ARG A 92 -18.91 16.50 48.66
CA ARG A 92 -18.86 17.45 47.55
C ARG A 92 -19.20 16.79 46.21
N ALA A 93 -18.64 15.60 45.94
CA ALA A 93 -18.93 14.84 44.74
C ALA A 93 -20.40 14.37 44.69
N ALA A 94 -20.96 13.96 45.84
CA ALA A 94 -22.38 13.62 45.94
C ALA A 94 -23.30 14.85 45.77
N ALA A 95 -22.88 16.02 46.24
CA ALA A 95 -23.63 17.27 46.07
C ALA A 95 -23.61 17.77 44.61
N GLU A 96 -22.48 17.63 43.91
CA GLU A 96 -22.32 17.92 42.47
C GLU A 96 -23.26 17.08 41.60
N GLN A 97 -23.40 15.79 41.88
CA GLN A 97 -24.34 14.90 41.17
C GLN A 97 -25.82 15.23 41.42
N SER A 98 -26.12 16.00 42.46
CA SER A 98 -27.49 16.36 42.85
C SER A 98 -27.89 17.81 42.49
N GLU A 99 -27.01 18.56 41.79
CA GLU A 99 -27.17 19.96 41.38
C GLU A 99 -27.48 20.99 42.50
N LYS A 100 -27.46 20.59 43.78
CA LYS A 100 -27.73 21.45 44.96
C LYS A 100 -26.45 21.97 45.65
N LEU A 101 -25.45 22.32 44.86
CA LEU A 101 -24.11 22.69 45.34
C LEU A 101 -24.11 24.03 46.12
N ALA A 102 -24.95 24.98 45.70
CA ALA A 102 -25.02 26.31 46.29
C ALA A 102 -25.65 26.32 47.69
N ASP A 103 -26.72 25.53 47.91
CA ASP A 103 -27.45 25.49 49.19
C ASP A 103 -26.68 24.80 50.33
N LYS A 104 -25.71 23.94 50.02
CA LYS A 104 -25.00 23.10 51.02
C LYS A 104 -23.59 23.59 51.37
N PHE A 105 -23.18 24.76 50.89
CA PHE A 105 -21.81 25.24 51.07
C PHE A 105 -21.44 25.50 52.54
N THR A 106 -22.39 26.00 53.34
CA THR A 106 -22.25 26.22 54.79
C THR A 106 -22.07 24.90 55.55
N ASP A 107 -22.85 23.88 55.22
CA ASP A 107 -22.77 22.54 55.81
C ASP A 107 -21.44 21.85 55.49
N ILE A 108 -20.97 21.96 54.25
CA ILE A 108 -19.66 21.43 53.83
C ILE A 108 -18.54 22.08 54.64
N ARG A 109 -18.59 23.40 54.86
CA ARG A 109 -17.57 24.12 55.65
C ARG A 109 -17.64 23.76 57.13
N ALA A 110 -18.83 23.62 57.71
CA ALA A 110 -19.02 23.21 59.10
C ALA A 110 -18.50 21.78 59.34
N LEU A 111 -18.80 20.85 58.42
CA LEU A 111 -18.36 19.46 58.52
C LEU A 111 -16.84 19.32 58.33
N ALA A 112 -16.24 20.10 57.41
CA ALA A 112 -14.78 20.15 57.25
C ALA A 112 -14.09 20.65 58.54
N LEU A 113 -14.61 21.70 59.17
CA LEU A 113 -14.08 22.21 60.44
C LEU A 113 -14.26 21.22 61.58
N PHE A 114 -15.38 20.50 61.64
CA PHE A 114 -15.61 19.43 62.61
C PHE A 114 -14.60 18.28 62.43
N ARG A 115 -14.40 17.80 61.19
CA ARG A 115 -13.41 16.76 60.87
C ARG A 115 -11.98 17.18 61.22
N TRP A 116 -11.63 18.46 61.07
CA TRP A 116 -10.37 19.02 61.56
C TRP A 116 -10.23 18.96 63.09
N LYS A 117 -11.28 19.36 63.84
CA LYS A 117 -11.28 19.27 65.31
C LYS A 117 -11.15 17.83 65.79
N VAL A 118 -11.86 16.89 65.17
CA VAL A 118 -11.76 15.46 65.47
C VAL A 118 -10.36 14.92 65.18
N THR A 119 -9.75 15.29 64.04
CA THR A 119 -8.35 14.92 63.75
C THR A 119 -7.42 15.43 64.86
N GLY A 120 -7.53 16.72 65.22
CA GLY A 120 -6.70 17.31 66.26
C GLY A 120 -6.85 16.59 67.61
N ALA A 121 -8.08 16.31 68.02
CA ALA A 121 -8.36 15.59 69.26
C ALA A 121 -7.78 14.17 69.26
N VAL A 122 -7.91 13.42 68.16
CA VAL A 122 -7.36 12.06 68.03
C VAL A 122 -5.83 12.09 68.06
N VAL A 123 -5.19 13.05 67.40
CA VAL A 123 -3.72 13.19 67.41
C VAL A 123 -3.21 13.51 68.81
N VAL A 124 -3.86 14.44 69.53
CA VAL A 124 -3.50 14.78 70.92
C VAL A 124 -3.68 13.56 71.83
N LEU A 125 -4.81 12.85 71.72
CA LEU A 125 -5.05 11.65 72.51
C LEU A 125 -4.01 10.56 72.23
N ALA A 126 -3.68 10.31 70.96
CA ALA A 126 -2.65 9.35 70.59
C ALA A 126 -1.26 9.75 71.13
N ALA A 127 -0.91 11.03 71.08
CA ALA A 127 0.34 11.55 71.62
C ALA A 127 0.43 11.37 73.15
N VAL A 128 -0.66 11.65 73.87
CA VAL A 128 -0.75 11.43 75.32
C VAL A 128 -0.61 9.94 75.66
N VAL A 129 -1.30 9.06 74.94
CA VAL A 129 -1.19 7.60 75.15
C VAL A 129 0.25 7.12 74.93
N VAL A 130 0.91 7.56 73.85
CA VAL A 130 2.31 7.21 73.58
C VAL A 130 3.24 7.75 74.66
N ALA A 131 3.04 8.97 75.14
CA ALA A 131 3.85 9.57 76.20
C ALA A 131 3.68 8.85 77.55
N VAL A 132 2.45 8.45 77.90
CA VAL A 132 2.19 7.65 79.11
C VAL A 132 2.85 6.27 79.00
N LEU A 133 2.76 5.62 77.84
CA LEU A 133 3.40 4.32 77.62
C LEU A 133 4.94 4.44 77.64
N ASP A 134 5.52 5.50 77.09
CA ASP A 134 6.96 5.78 77.19
C ASP A 134 7.40 6.02 78.64
N LEU A 135 6.60 6.73 79.43
CA LEU A 135 6.89 6.94 80.85
C LEU A 135 6.89 5.64 81.66
N VAL A 136 5.97 4.71 81.35
CA VAL A 136 5.80 3.45 82.09
C VAL A 136 6.79 2.36 81.66
N TYR A 137 7.05 2.23 80.36
CA TYR A 137 7.83 1.12 79.79
C TYR A 137 9.17 1.57 79.16
N GLY A 138 9.49 2.85 79.24
CA GLY A 138 10.70 3.47 78.70
C GLY A 138 10.70 3.60 77.16
N HIS A 139 11.82 4.10 76.63
CA HIS A 139 11.98 4.47 75.22
C HIS A 139 11.85 3.31 74.23
N ARG A 140 11.80 2.06 74.71
CA ARG A 140 11.49 0.89 73.87
C ARG A 140 10.11 1.01 73.23
N VAL A 141 9.16 1.67 73.90
CA VAL A 141 7.82 1.91 73.34
C VAL A 141 7.89 2.77 72.08
N LEU A 142 8.70 3.84 72.08
CA LEU A 142 8.84 4.71 70.91
C LEU A 142 9.40 3.97 69.70
N TRP A 143 10.36 3.06 69.90
CA TRP A 143 10.90 2.23 68.82
C TRP A 143 9.89 1.20 68.30
N ILE A 144 9.11 0.58 69.19
CA ILE A 144 8.09 -0.42 68.80
C ILE A 144 6.91 0.26 68.08
N THR A 145 6.39 1.37 68.61
CA THR A 145 5.29 2.11 67.99
C THR A 145 5.73 2.75 66.67
N GLY A 146 6.91 3.35 66.62
CA GLY A 146 7.51 3.88 65.39
C GLY A 146 7.73 2.79 64.32
N GLY A 147 8.23 1.62 64.73
CA GLY A 147 8.39 0.47 63.85
C GLY A 147 7.06 -0.06 63.30
N LEU A 148 6.04 -0.19 64.14
CA LEU A 148 4.69 -0.60 63.74
C LEU A 148 4.06 0.38 62.75
N VAL A 149 4.18 1.70 63.02
CA VAL A 149 3.69 2.75 62.11
C VAL A 149 4.43 2.71 60.77
N ALA A 150 5.75 2.54 60.78
CA ALA A 150 6.54 2.40 59.56
C ALA A 150 6.12 1.17 58.75
N VAL A 151 5.90 0.01 59.39
CA VAL A 151 5.42 -1.20 58.71
C VAL A 151 4.01 -0.99 58.13
N ALA A 152 3.10 -0.37 58.89
CA ALA A 152 1.75 -0.05 58.42
C ALA A 152 1.77 0.88 57.20
N LEU A 153 2.60 1.94 57.23
CA LEU A 153 2.82 2.83 56.09
C LEU A 153 3.46 2.09 54.90
N ALA A 154 4.42 1.20 55.14
CA ALA A 154 5.02 0.40 54.06
C ALA A 154 4.03 -0.60 53.44
N VAL A 155 3.08 -1.14 54.21
CA VAL A 155 1.97 -1.96 53.70
C VAL A 155 1.00 -1.10 52.89
N LEU A 156 0.65 0.09 53.39
CA LEU A 156 -0.24 1.03 52.70
C LEU A 156 0.38 1.51 51.37
N GLY A 157 1.66 1.86 51.37
CA GLY A 157 2.43 2.26 50.19
C GLY A 157 2.79 1.12 49.22
N ARG A 158 2.52 -0.15 49.61
CA ARG A 158 2.57 -1.32 48.72
C ARG A 158 1.25 -1.53 47.98
N ARG A 159 0.11 -1.10 48.54
CA ARG A 159 -1.17 -1.10 47.81
C ARG A 159 -1.03 -0.10 46.68
N LYS A 160 -1.12 -0.62 45.46
CA LYS A 160 -0.88 0.11 44.20
C LYS A 160 -2.06 1.04 43.90
N ASP A 161 -2.28 2.03 44.74
CA ASP A 161 -3.32 3.05 44.52
C ASP A 161 -2.80 4.12 43.56
N GLY A 162 -3.09 3.87 42.28
CA GLY A 162 -3.82 4.85 41.48
C GLY A 162 -3.19 6.23 41.27
N SER A 163 -1.90 6.32 40.94
CA SER A 163 -1.52 7.35 39.97
C SER A 163 -2.06 6.91 38.60
N PRO A 164 -2.73 7.76 37.81
CA PRO A 164 -2.93 7.49 36.39
C PRO A 164 -1.58 7.71 35.67
N GLY A 165 -0.52 7.06 36.14
CA GLY A 165 0.54 6.64 35.24
C GLY A 165 -0.11 5.61 34.35
N ARG A 166 -0.10 5.85 33.03
CA ARG A 166 -0.57 4.96 31.96
C ARG A 166 -0.66 3.54 32.50
N LYS A 167 -1.88 3.05 32.76
CA LYS A 167 -2.06 1.61 32.92
C LYS A 167 -1.51 1.03 31.61
N PRO A 168 -0.45 0.20 31.63
CA PRO A 168 -0.34 -0.78 30.58
C PRO A 168 -1.56 -1.68 30.78
N VAL A 169 -2.69 -1.29 30.19
CA VAL A 169 -3.66 -2.27 29.76
C VAL A 169 -2.89 -3.07 28.74
N LEU A 170 -2.59 -4.32 29.09
CA LEU A 170 -2.50 -5.49 28.20
C LEU A 170 -1.86 -6.64 29.00
N ALA A 171 -2.71 -7.41 29.68
CA ALA A 171 -2.38 -8.79 30.01
C ALA A 171 -3.32 -9.66 29.16
N GLY A 172 -2.79 -10.16 28.05
CA GLY A 172 -3.47 -11.08 27.14
C GLY A 172 -3.24 -10.73 25.67
N PRO A 173 -3.01 -11.71 24.78
CA PRO A 173 -3.25 -11.50 23.37
C PRO A 173 -4.70 -11.06 23.23
N ARG A 174 -4.93 -9.89 22.61
CA ARG A 174 -6.28 -9.48 22.19
C ARG A 174 -6.72 -10.47 21.12
N THR A 175 -7.27 -11.60 21.55
CA THR A 175 -7.97 -12.51 20.66
C THR A 175 -9.24 -11.78 20.28
N LEU A 176 -9.29 -11.35 19.02
CA LEU A 176 -10.49 -10.85 18.38
C LEU A 176 -11.48 -11.99 18.20
N THR A 177 -12.05 -12.47 19.30
CA THR A 177 -13.46 -12.81 19.25
C THR A 177 -14.16 -11.50 18.89
N TRP A 178 -14.43 -11.29 17.59
CA TRP A 178 -15.39 -10.30 17.10
C TRP A 178 -16.73 -10.63 17.75
N THR A 179 -16.86 -10.21 19.01
CA THR A 179 -18.11 -10.29 19.72
C THR A 179 -19.07 -9.40 18.98
N MET A 180 -20.30 -9.88 18.80
CA MET A 180 -21.41 -9.23 18.13
C MET A 180 -21.86 -7.91 18.82
N ASP A 181 -20.95 -7.23 19.51
CA ASP A 181 -21.13 -5.99 20.24
C ASP A 181 -20.64 -4.80 19.38
N PRO A 182 -21.57 -3.99 18.84
CA PRO A 182 -21.29 -2.74 18.14
C PRO A 182 -20.34 -1.80 18.88
N GLN A 183 -20.33 -1.86 20.21
CA GLN A 183 -19.61 -0.89 21.04
C GLN A 183 -18.10 -0.99 20.88
N VAL A 184 -17.56 -2.20 20.68
CA VAL A 184 -16.12 -2.40 20.43
C VAL A 184 -15.66 -1.68 19.16
N LEU A 185 -16.50 -1.71 18.12
CA LEU A 185 -16.21 -1.02 16.86
C LEU A 185 -16.28 0.50 17.04
N VAL A 186 -17.28 1.01 17.76
CA VAL A 186 -17.39 2.44 18.08
C VAL A 186 -16.18 2.92 18.90
N ASP A 187 -15.78 2.17 19.91
CA ASP A 187 -14.62 2.51 20.74
C ASP A 187 -13.32 2.47 19.93
N ALA A 188 -13.16 1.50 19.03
CA ALA A 188 -12.01 1.46 18.13
C ALA A 188 -11.96 2.68 17.19
N PHE A 189 -13.10 3.12 16.66
CA PHE A 189 -13.19 4.35 15.85
C PHE A 189 -12.88 5.61 16.68
N ARG A 190 -13.27 5.66 17.96
CA ARG A 190 -12.90 6.77 18.88
C ARG A 190 -11.41 6.78 19.18
N ASP A 191 -10.84 5.62 19.50
CA ASP A 191 -9.41 5.46 19.80
C ASP A 191 -8.53 5.81 18.58
N ALA A 192 -9.01 5.47 17.38
CA ALA A 192 -8.39 5.86 16.11
C ALA A 192 -8.63 7.35 15.74
N LYS A 193 -9.36 8.11 16.57
CA LYS A 193 -9.75 9.52 16.35
C LYS A 193 -10.54 9.76 15.07
N LEU A 194 -11.26 8.73 14.61
CA LEU A 194 -12.12 8.80 13.43
C LEU A 194 -13.50 9.37 13.74
N ILE A 195 -13.95 9.27 15.00
CA ILE A 195 -15.18 9.89 15.50
C ILE A 195 -14.92 10.56 16.87
N GLY A 196 -15.78 11.52 17.23
CA GLY A 196 -15.77 12.22 18.51
C GLY A 196 -16.27 11.38 19.69
N LYS A 197 -16.08 11.89 20.91
CA LYS A 197 -16.46 11.20 22.17
C LYS A 197 -17.96 10.92 22.25
N ASP A 198 -18.78 11.86 21.78
CA ASP A 198 -20.25 11.79 21.81
C ASP A 198 -20.84 11.31 20.48
N GLU A 199 -19.99 11.05 19.47
CA GLU A 199 -20.41 10.52 18.18
C GLU A 199 -20.53 8.97 18.26
N SER A 200 -21.42 8.42 17.43
CA SER A 200 -21.66 6.97 17.30
C SER A 200 -21.67 6.56 15.83
N LEU A 201 -21.44 5.27 15.58
CA LEU A 201 -21.55 4.67 14.25
C LEU A 201 -22.94 4.09 14.07
N ARG A 202 -23.52 4.27 12.89
CA ARG A 202 -24.73 3.54 12.50
C ARG A 202 -24.32 2.28 11.75
N LEU A 203 -24.61 1.12 12.33
CA LEU A 203 -24.44 -0.15 11.62
C LEU A 203 -25.54 -0.29 10.56
N VAL A 204 -25.12 -0.39 9.30
CA VAL A 204 -26.03 -0.65 8.17
C VAL A 204 -26.36 -2.13 8.13
N GLU A 205 -25.33 -2.96 8.30
CA GLU A 205 -25.41 -4.41 8.31
C GLU A 205 -24.72 -4.95 9.56
N ARG A 206 -25.25 -6.04 10.11
CA ARG A 206 -24.58 -6.75 11.21
C ARG A 206 -23.29 -7.36 10.71
N ALA A 207 -22.32 -7.52 11.62
CA ALA A 207 -21.10 -8.26 11.31
C ALA A 207 -21.46 -9.67 10.83
N THR A 208 -21.08 -9.98 9.60
CA THR A 208 -21.33 -11.28 8.95
C THR A 208 -20.01 -11.96 8.62
N ARG A 209 -19.98 -13.27 8.79
CA ARG A 209 -18.82 -14.08 8.44
C ARG A 209 -18.70 -14.13 6.91
N GLN A 210 -17.55 -13.71 6.38
CA GLN A 210 -17.23 -13.75 4.95
C GLN A 210 -15.84 -14.38 4.78
N GLY A 211 -15.81 -15.66 4.40
CA GLY A 211 -14.58 -16.44 4.32
C GLY A 211 -13.86 -16.54 5.67
N ASP A 212 -12.57 -16.26 5.67
CA ASP A 212 -11.68 -16.30 6.85
C ASP A 212 -11.65 -14.95 7.60
N GLY A 213 -12.76 -14.21 7.57
CA GLY A 213 -12.87 -12.91 8.22
C GLY A 213 -14.31 -12.46 8.42
N TRP A 214 -14.44 -11.26 8.98
CA TRP A 214 -15.72 -10.63 9.32
C TRP A 214 -15.93 -9.36 8.49
N ALA A 215 -17.05 -9.30 7.78
CA ALA A 215 -17.48 -8.12 7.04
C ALA A 215 -18.50 -7.32 7.86
N VAL A 216 -18.34 -5.99 7.91
CA VAL A 216 -19.30 -5.07 8.52
C VAL A 216 -19.38 -3.77 7.73
N THR A 217 -20.59 -3.27 7.52
CA THR A 217 -20.84 -2.00 6.84
C THR A 217 -21.38 -0.97 7.83
N VAL A 218 -20.71 0.18 7.93
CA VAL A 218 -21.04 1.27 8.85
C VAL A 218 -21.23 2.59 8.14
N ASP A 219 -22.18 3.38 8.63
CA ASP A 219 -22.37 4.79 8.30
C ASP A 219 -21.70 5.65 9.38
N LEU A 220 -20.80 6.50 8.93
CA LEU A 220 -20.12 7.51 9.74
C LEU A 220 -21.05 8.68 10.05
N PRO A 221 -20.80 9.42 11.13
CA PRO A 221 -21.43 10.71 11.38
C PRO A 221 -21.24 11.67 10.20
N ALA A 222 -22.18 12.61 10.02
CA ALA A 222 -22.15 13.58 8.91
C ALA A 222 -20.88 14.46 8.88
N THR A 223 -20.16 14.55 10.00
CA THR A 223 -18.88 15.26 10.16
C THR A 223 -17.68 14.54 9.55
N ARG A 224 -17.82 13.27 9.14
CA ARG A 224 -16.72 12.38 8.73
C ARG A 224 -16.95 11.76 7.37
N LYS A 225 -15.85 11.49 6.65
CA LYS A 225 -15.89 10.85 5.32
C LYS A 225 -15.20 9.49 5.36
N ALA A 226 -15.66 8.57 4.52
CA ALA A 226 -15.03 7.26 4.31
C ALA A 226 -13.55 7.37 3.95
N ALA A 227 -13.18 8.42 3.20
CA ALA A 227 -11.80 8.71 2.84
C ALA A 227 -10.89 8.92 4.07
N ASP A 228 -11.42 9.50 5.15
CA ASP A 228 -10.67 9.72 6.39
C ASP A 228 -10.35 8.39 7.09
N VAL A 229 -11.29 7.43 7.02
CA VAL A 229 -11.11 6.08 7.56
C VAL A 229 -10.07 5.30 6.76
N VAL A 230 -10.13 5.37 5.43
CA VAL A 230 -9.11 4.74 4.55
C VAL A 230 -7.72 5.33 4.83
N LYS A 231 -7.62 6.65 4.96
CA LYS A 231 -6.35 7.34 5.24
C LYS A 231 -5.75 6.94 6.60
N ASN A 232 -6.59 6.79 7.62
CA ASN A 232 -6.16 6.42 8.98
C ASN A 232 -6.37 4.93 9.29
N ARG A 233 -6.31 4.06 8.27
CA ARG A 233 -6.48 2.61 8.41
C ARG A 233 -5.53 2.00 9.44
N GLU A 234 -4.27 2.43 9.47
CA GLU A 234 -3.27 1.94 10.42
C GLU A 234 -3.67 2.22 11.89
N ALA A 235 -4.19 3.42 12.16
CA ALA A 235 -4.68 3.77 13.49
C ALA A 235 -5.91 2.93 13.88
N LEU A 236 -6.82 2.68 12.93
CA LEU A 236 -7.97 1.81 13.14
C LEU A 236 -7.57 0.35 13.37
N ALA A 237 -6.64 -0.19 12.59
CA ALA A 237 -6.09 -1.54 12.77
C ALA A 237 -5.46 -1.70 14.16
N SER A 238 -4.66 -0.71 14.58
CA SER A 238 -4.06 -0.65 15.93
C SER A 238 -5.11 -0.63 17.05
N ALA A 239 -6.18 0.17 16.88
CA ALA A 239 -7.28 0.23 17.83
C ALA A 239 -8.07 -1.10 17.92
N LEU A 240 -8.30 -1.74 16.77
CA LEU A 240 -8.87 -3.09 16.67
C LEU A 240 -7.91 -4.20 17.12
N ALA A 241 -6.62 -3.89 17.31
CA ALA A 241 -5.56 -4.84 17.64
C ALA A 241 -5.36 -5.96 16.61
N VAL A 242 -5.50 -5.59 15.35
CA VAL A 242 -5.09 -6.40 14.20
C VAL A 242 -3.89 -5.77 13.51
N ASP A 243 -3.19 -6.56 12.70
CA ASP A 243 -2.25 -6.01 11.74
C ASP A 243 -2.99 -5.20 10.66
N GLU A 244 -2.32 -4.20 10.08
CA GLU A 244 -2.89 -3.39 9.00
C GLU A 244 -3.35 -4.24 7.82
N VAL A 245 -2.64 -5.34 7.52
CA VAL A 245 -2.92 -6.23 6.39
C VAL A 245 -4.20 -7.06 6.60
N GLN A 246 -4.61 -7.27 7.84
CA GLN A 246 -5.85 -7.97 8.17
C GLN A 246 -7.08 -7.06 8.00
N LEU A 247 -6.91 -5.74 8.03
CA LEU A 247 -8.00 -4.78 7.94
C LEU A 247 -8.12 -4.22 6.51
N ILE A 248 -9.20 -4.56 5.83
CA ILE A 248 -9.59 -3.95 4.56
C ILE A 248 -10.68 -2.93 4.80
N VAL A 249 -10.45 -1.71 4.31
CA VAL A 249 -11.38 -0.58 4.41
C VAL A 249 -11.71 -0.10 3.02
N GLU A 250 -12.98 -0.17 2.65
CA GLU A 250 -13.48 0.23 1.35
C GLU A 250 -14.62 1.24 1.51
N ARG A 251 -14.64 2.25 0.65
CA ARG A 251 -15.81 3.13 0.54
C ARG A 251 -16.88 2.41 -0.28
N VAL A 252 -18.09 2.35 0.22
CA VAL A 252 -19.24 1.83 -0.55
C VAL A 252 -19.68 2.91 -1.55
N ARG A 253 -19.64 2.57 -2.85
CA ARG A 253 -20.02 3.42 -3.97
C ARG A 253 -21.33 2.91 -4.62
N GLY A 254 -21.85 3.66 -5.59
CA GLY A 254 -23.04 3.28 -6.35
C GLY A 254 -24.36 3.33 -5.57
N ASN A 255 -25.37 2.64 -6.09
CA ASN A 255 -26.71 2.60 -5.51
C ASN A 255 -26.69 1.86 -4.16
N GLY A 256 -26.83 2.61 -3.07
CA GLY A 256 -26.68 2.10 -1.71
C GLY A 256 -25.38 2.52 -1.02
N GLY A 257 -24.52 3.32 -1.67
CA GLY A 257 -23.36 3.97 -1.06
C GLY A 257 -23.57 5.47 -0.81
N HIS A 258 -22.79 6.05 0.11
CA HIS A 258 -22.63 7.51 0.21
C HIS A 258 -21.24 7.83 0.78
N ALA A 259 -20.85 9.11 0.77
CA ALA A 259 -19.50 9.54 1.18
C ALA A 259 -19.12 9.19 2.63
N GLY A 260 -20.11 8.89 3.48
CA GLY A 260 -19.94 8.47 4.86
C GLY A 260 -20.08 6.96 5.10
N ARG A 261 -20.34 6.15 4.05
CA ARG A 261 -20.50 4.70 4.20
C ARG A 261 -19.18 3.96 3.96
N VAL A 262 -18.82 3.11 4.91
CA VAL A 262 -17.58 2.34 4.91
C VAL A 262 -17.89 0.85 5.08
N ALA A 263 -17.35 0.03 4.20
CA ALA A 263 -17.27 -1.42 4.36
C ALA A 263 -15.92 -1.77 4.98
N LEU A 264 -15.95 -2.54 6.05
CA LEU A 264 -14.79 -3.08 6.74
C LEU A 264 -14.81 -4.59 6.59
N TRP A 265 -13.66 -5.17 6.24
CA TRP A 265 -13.46 -6.61 6.33
C TRP A 265 -12.21 -6.87 7.14
N VAL A 266 -12.34 -7.67 8.20
CA VAL A 266 -11.22 -8.00 9.09
C VAL A 266 -10.95 -9.49 9.07
N ALA A 267 -9.77 -9.86 8.61
CA ALA A 267 -9.30 -11.23 8.56
C ALA A 267 -8.97 -11.77 9.96
N ASP A 268 -9.21 -13.06 10.20
CA ASP A 268 -8.86 -13.72 11.46
C ASP A 268 -7.33 -13.82 11.65
N GLU A 269 -6.62 -14.10 10.56
CA GLU A 269 -5.16 -14.18 10.47
C GLU A 269 -4.68 -13.37 9.26
N ASP A 270 -3.37 -13.32 9.01
CA ASP A 270 -2.83 -12.70 7.79
C ASP A 270 -3.42 -13.39 6.54
N PRO A 271 -4.26 -12.70 5.73
CA PRO A 271 -4.93 -13.31 4.59
C PRO A 271 -3.97 -13.77 3.49
N TYR A 272 -2.71 -13.32 3.53
CA TYR A 272 -1.67 -13.65 2.56
C TYR A 272 -0.59 -14.58 3.13
N GLY A 273 -0.73 -15.01 4.39
CA GLY A 273 0.21 -15.91 5.07
C GLY A 273 0.03 -17.40 4.74
N SER A 274 -1.10 -17.79 4.12
CA SER A 274 -1.40 -19.18 3.77
C SER A 274 -0.42 -19.78 2.75
N PRO A 275 -0.35 -21.10 2.55
CA PRO A 275 0.50 -21.69 1.49
C PRO A 275 0.16 -21.17 0.08
N PRO A 276 1.15 -21.02 -0.82
CA PRO A 276 0.90 -20.54 -2.17
C PRO A 276 0.02 -21.52 -2.97
N LEU A 277 -0.96 -20.98 -3.71
CA LEU A 277 -1.83 -21.76 -4.60
C LEU A 277 -1.24 -21.81 -6.01
N ARG A 278 -1.13 -23.00 -6.60
CA ARG A 278 -0.67 -23.14 -8.00
C ARG A 278 -1.67 -22.54 -8.98
N THR A 279 -1.19 -22.15 -10.16
CA THR A 279 -2.03 -21.58 -11.22
C THR A 279 -3.06 -22.59 -11.75
N PRO A 280 -4.33 -22.19 -11.95
CA PRO A 280 -5.33 -23.06 -12.56
C PRO A 280 -5.05 -23.31 -14.05
N LEU A 281 -4.16 -22.54 -14.68
CA LEU A 281 -3.75 -22.76 -16.08
C LEU A 281 -2.92 -24.04 -16.27
N LEU A 282 -2.41 -24.63 -15.18
CA LEU A 282 -1.62 -25.86 -15.29
C LEU A 282 -2.46 -27.03 -15.82
N THR A 283 -3.74 -27.08 -15.48
CA THR A 283 -4.65 -28.18 -15.80
C THR A 283 -5.50 -27.95 -17.05
N VAL A 284 -5.49 -26.76 -17.65
CA VAL A 284 -6.27 -26.48 -18.86
C VAL A 284 -5.54 -26.95 -20.11
N GLU A 285 -6.24 -27.57 -21.05
CA GLU A 285 -5.63 -28.05 -22.30
C GLU A 285 -5.26 -26.89 -23.23
N ARG A 286 -6.15 -25.90 -23.35
CA ARG A 286 -6.02 -24.71 -24.20
C ARG A 286 -6.62 -23.50 -23.49
N TRP A 287 -6.19 -22.31 -23.86
CA TRP A 287 -6.76 -21.03 -23.41
C TRP A 287 -7.17 -20.16 -24.61
N ASP A 288 -8.00 -19.16 -24.34
CA ASP A 288 -8.38 -18.13 -25.30
C ASP A 288 -7.85 -16.78 -24.79
N ALA A 289 -6.98 -16.14 -25.57
CA ALA A 289 -6.35 -14.86 -25.21
C ALA A 289 -7.35 -13.74 -24.89
N TRP A 290 -8.57 -13.82 -25.45
CA TRP A 290 -9.66 -12.87 -25.21
C TRP A 290 -10.35 -13.06 -23.85
N ARG A 291 -10.08 -14.17 -23.16
CA ARG A 291 -10.59 -14.43 -21.81
C ARG A 291 -9.60 -13.90 -20.77
N PRO A 292 -10.08 -13.16 -19.74
CA PRO A 292 -9.24 -12.72 -18.64
C PRO A 292 -8.46 -13.86 -17.98
N VAL A 293 -7.16 -13.67 -17.82
CA VAL A 293 -6.24 -14.68 -17.29
C VAL A 293 -6.41 -14.81 -15.78
N PRO A 294 -6.56 -16.03 -15.23
CA PRO A 294 -6.52 -16.24 -13.78
C PRO A 294 -5.20 -15.76 -13.19
N PHE A 295 -5.25 -14.62 -12.52
CA PHE A 295 -4.05 -13.92 -12.06
C PHE A 295 -3.74 -14.22 -10.60
N GLY A 296 -4.77 -14.23 -9.74
CA GLY A 296 -4.58 -14.49 -8.32
C GLY A 296 -5.87 -14.52 -7.53
N ARG A 297 -5.74 -14.25 -6.22
CA ARG A 297 -6.86 -14.10 -5.29
C ARG A 297 -6.68 -12.86 -4.42
N ASP A 298 -7.78 -12.22 -4.08
CA ASP A 298 -7.78 -11.16 -3.08
C ASP A 298 -7.74 -11.72 -1.65
N ALA A 299 -7.72 -10.83 -0.65
CA ALA A 299 -7.72 -11.25 0.76
C ALA A 299 -8.93 -12.11 1.15
N ARG A 300 -10.07 -11.93 0.47
CA ARG A 300 -11.32 -12.67 0.71
C ARG A 300 -11.36 -13.98 -0.08
N GLN A 301 -10.23 -14.42 -0.63
CA GLN A 301 -10.07 -15.60 -1.46
C GLN A 301 -10.89 -15.60 -2.76
N ARG A 302 -11.42 -14.43 -3.18
CA ARG A 302 -12.09 -14.28 -4.46
C ARG A 302 -11.06 -14.29 -5.58
N ARG A 303 -11.37 -15.00 -6.66
CA ARG A 303 -10.52 -15.05 -7.84
C ARG A 303 -10.45 -13.67 -8.49
N VAL A 304 -9.23 -13.25 -8.82
CA VAL A 304 -8.95 -12.03 -9.59
C VAL A 304 -8.40 -12.45 -10.93
N ASP A 305 -9.05 -11.97 -11.98
CA ASP A 305 -8.68 -12.21 -13.38
C ASP A 305 -8.10 -10.94 -13.99
N LEU A 306 -7.13 -11.13 -14.89
CA LEU A 306 -6.41 -10.05 -15.57
C LEU A 306 -6.76 -10.07 -17.06
N PRO A 307 -7.57 -9.12 -17.57
CA PRO A 307 -7.72 -8.94 -19.01
C PRO A 307 -6.38 -8.47 -19.60
N LEU A 308 -6.05 -8.97 -20.80
CA LEU A 308 -4.79 -8.64 -21.48
C LEU A 308 -5.01 -7.97 -22.84
N VAL A 309 -6.00 -8.42 -23.61
CA VAL A 309 -6.33 -7.79 -24.89
C VAL A 309 -6.87 -6.38 -24.64
N TRP A 310 -6.49 -5.43 -25.49
CA TRP A 310 -6.80 -4.00 -25.41
C TRP A 310 -6.21 -3.23 -24.22
N THR A 311 -5.32 -3.84 -23.43
CA THR A 311 -4.61 -3.14 -22.36
C THR A 311 -3.11 -3.43 -22.40
N SER A 312 -2.38 -2.77 -21.49
CA SER A 312 -0.98 -3.03 -21.19
C SER A 312 -0.82 -3.34 -19.71
N LEU A 313 0.28 -3.98 -19.32
CA LEU A 313 0.58 -4.32 -17.94
C LEU A 313 1.96 -3.79 -17.55
N LEU A 314 2.01 -2.98 -16.49
CA LEU A 314 3.26 -2.64 -15.78
C LEU A 314 3.37 -3.46 -14.49
N VAL A 315 4.46 -4.20 -14.32
CA VAL A 315 4.78 -4.92 -13.08
C VAL A 315 6.01 -4.30 -12.41
N GLY A 316 5.87 -3.85 -11.17
CA GLY A 316 6.99 -3.28 -10.41
C GLY A 316 7.18 -3.97 -9.05
N ALA A 317 8.43 -4.28 -8.69
CA ALA A 317 8.75 -4.94 -7.43
C ALA A 317 10.24 -4.90 -7.09
N ILE A 318 10.62 -4.93 -5.81
CA ILE A 318 12.01 -5.25 -5.44
C ILE A 318 12.35 -6.74 -5.77
N PRO A 319 13.64 -7.11 -5.86
CA PRO A 319 14.04 -8.49 -6.14
C PRO A 319 13.38 -9.51 -5.20
N ARG A 320 13.11 -10.71 -5.72
CA ARG A 320 12.60 -11.88 -4.96
C ARG A 320 11.20 -11.69 -4.35
N GLN A 321 10.38 -10.78 -4.86
CA GLN A 321 8.98 -10.61 -4.44
C GLN A 321 7.95 -11.30 -5.33
N GLY A 322 8.35 -11.82 -6.49
CA GLY A 322 7.44 -12.53 -7.40
C GLY A 322 7.17 -11.82 -8.73
N LYS A 323 7.94 -10.77 -9.07
CA LYS A 323 7.85 -10.02 -10.34
C LYS A 323 7.77 -10.92 -11.57
N THR A 324 8.77 -11.78 -11.74
CA THR A 324 8.85 -12.71 -12.88
C THR A 324 7.69 -13.71 -12.90
N PHE A 325 7.23 -14.20 -11.74
CA PHE A 325 6.05 -15.08 -11.69
C PHE A 325 4.77 -14.36 -12.09
N ALA A 326 4.58 -13.10 -11.68
CA ALA A 326 3.44 -12.28 -12.09
C ALA A 326 3.45 -12.02 -13.61
N ALA A 327 4.60 -11.68 -14.18
CA ALA A 327 4.73 -11.49 -15.63
C ALA A 327 4.48 -12.79 -16.42
N ARG A 328 5.00 -13.93 -15.94
CA ARG A 328 4.74 -15.24 -16.55
C ARG A 328 3.29 -15.69 -16.45
N LEU A 329 2.56 -15.32 -15.40
CA LEU A 329 1.13 -15.61 -15.32
C LEU A 329 0.36 -14.96 -16.47
N ALA A 330 0.64 -13.69 -16.76
CA ALA A 330 0.08 -13.01 -17.92
C ALA A 330 0.50 -13.73 -19.23
N ALA A 331 1.78 -14.08 -19.38
CA ALA A 331 2.26 -14.82 -20.55
C ALA A 331 1.62 -16.21 -20.72
N ALA A 332 1.35 -16.93 -19.63
CA ALA A 332 0.82 -18.29 -19.67
C ALA A 332 -0.55 -18.38 -20.36
N GLY A 333 -1.43 -17.39 -20.13
CA GLY A 333 -2.72 -17.33 -20.83
C GLY A 333 -2.57 -17.21 -22.35
N LEU A 334 -1.60 -16.40 -22.80
CA LEU A 334 -1.31 -16.20 -24.22
C LEU A 334 -0.58 -17.41 -24.83
N ILE A 335 0.36 -18.02 -24.11
CA ILE A 335 1.08 -19.22 -24.55
C ILE A 335 0.12 -20.39 -24.78
N LEU A 336 -0.93 -20.52 -23.98
CA LEU A 336 -1.94 -21.57 -24.14
C LEU A 336 -2.97 -21.28 -25.24
N ASP A 337 -2.93 -20.11 -25.87
CA ASP A 337 -3.65 -19.82 -27.11
C ASP A 337 -2.68 -19.95 -28.30
N PRO A 338 -2.87 -20.93 -29.21
CA PRO A 338 -1.97 -21.16 -30.33
C PRO A 338 -1.99 -20.06 -31.40
N HIS A 339 -2.99 -19.18 -31.43
CA HIS A 339 -3.04 -18.10 -32.44
C HIS A 339 -2.30 -16.84 -32.02
N THR A 340 -1.69 -16.80 -30.82
CA THR A 340 -0.96 -15.61 -30.36
C THR A 340 0.51 -15.65 -30.77
N ARG A 341 1.07 -14.46 -31.07
CA ARG A 341 2.51 -14.23 -31.26
C ARG A 341 3.12 -13.64 -29.99
N LEU A 342 4.28 -14.14 -29.58
CA LEU A 342 4.99 -13.64 -28.40
C LEU A 342 6.37 -13.10 -28.75
N TYR A 343 6.66 -11.90 -28.27
CA TYR A 343 7.98 -11.28 -28.22
C TYR A 343 8.41 -11.31 -26.77
N VAL A 344 9.56 -11.89 -26.47
CA VAL A 344 10.07 -12.02 -25.10
C VAL A 344 11.50 -11.53 -25.06
N ALA A 345 11.71 -10.44 -24.34
CA ALA A 345 12.99 -9.81 -24.06
C ALA A 345 13.31 -9.93 -22.57
N ASP A 346 14.31 -10.75 -22.23
CA ASP A 346 14.77 -10.95 -20.84
C ASP A 346 16.11 -10.26 -20.61
N PHE A 347 16.07 -9.03 -20.09
CA PHE A 347 17.28 -8.25 -19.75
C PHE A 347 17.90 -8.61 -18.40
N LYS A 348 17.44 -9.69 -17.77
CA LYS A 348 18.08 -10.24 -16.57
C LYS A 348 19.24 -11.20 -16.90
N ALA A 349 19.36 -11.60 -18.17
CA ALA A 349 20.28 -12.65 -18.64
C ALA A 349 20.14 -13.99 -17.86
N GLY A 350 18.93 -14.26 -17.35
CA GLY A 350 18.65 -15.41 -16.49
C GLY A 350 18.02 -16.60 -17.23
N LYS A 351 17.91 -17.74 -16.56
CA LYS A 351 17.19 -18.92 -17.08
C LYS A 351 15.66 -18.79 -17.02
N ASP A 352 15.19 -17.62 -16.60
CA ASP A 352 13.83 -17.39 -16.18
C ASP A 352 12.86 -17.48 -17.37
N TRP A 353 13.21 -16.90 -18.51
CA TRP A 353 12.33 -16.88 -19.68
C TRP A 353 12.66 -17.91 -20.75
N TYR A 354 13.78 -18.63 -20.67
CA TYR A 354 14.24 -19.57 -21.71
C TYR A 354 13.21 -20.59 -22.18
N ALA A 355 12.30 -21.04 -21.32
CA ALA A 355 11.25 -21.97 -21.74
C ALA A 355 10.32 -21.34 -22.79
N ALA A 356 10.12 -20.02 -22.79
CA ALA A 356 9.33 -19.30 -23.79
C ALA A 356 9.98 -19.28 -25.17
N ALA A 357 11.30 -19.49 -25.30
CA ALA A 357 11.96 -19.60 -26.60
C ALA A 357 11.38 -20.72 -27.48
N GLN A 358 10.75 -21.73 -26.86
CA GLN A 358 10.08 -22.83 -27.55
C GLN A 358 8.79 -22.43 -28.27
N VAL A 359 8.22 -21.26 -27.95
CA VAL A 359 6.92 -20.77 -28.45
C VAL A 359 6.97 -19.35 -29.02
N ALA A 360 7.98 -18.57 -28.65
CA ALA A 360 8.07 -17.15 -28.99
C ALA A 360 8.40 -16.92 -30.47
N HIS A 361 7.74 -15.92 -31.04
CA HIS A 361 8.05 -15.41 -32.37
C HIS A 361 9.41 -14.68 -32.36
N ARG A 362 9.68 -13.89 -31.31
CA ARG A 362 11.00 -13.33 -31.03
C ARG A 362 11.41 -13.62 -29.59
N PHE A 363 12.63 -14.09 -29.39
CA PHE A 363 13.17 -14.38 -28.07
C PHE A 363 14.61 -13.90 -27.97
N MET A 364 14.92 -13.21 -26.87
CA MET A 364 16.29 -12.85 -26.51
C MET A 364 16.44 -12.82 -24.99
N ALA A 365 17.64 -13.15 -24.54
CA ALA A 365 18.03 -13.06 -23.13
C ALA A 365 19.46 -12.53 -23.05
N GLY A 366 19.65 -11.38 -22.40
CA GLY A 366 20.92 -10.67 -22.34
C GLY A 366 20.73 -9.19 -22.02
N ASP A 367 21.77 -8.54 -21.51
CA ASP A 367 21.75 -7.16 -21.02
C ASP A 367 22.79 -6.24 -21.70
N GLU A 368 23.54 -6.77 -22.69
CA GLU A 368 24.51 -5.98 -23.46
C GLU A 368 23.83 -5.00 -24.43
N PRO A 369 24.50 -3.90 -24.84
CA PRO A 369 23.95 -2.93 -25.79
C PRO A 369 23.45 -3.55 -27.10
N ALA A 370 24.06 -4.63 -27.59
CA ALA A 370 23.59 -5.35 -28.77
C ALA A 370 22.17 -5.91 -28.61
N HIS A 371 21.79 -6.33 -27.39
CA HIS A 371 20.43 -6.78 -27.08
C HIS A 371 19.45 -5.59 -27.05
N VAL A 372 19.89 -4.43 -26.58
CA VAL A 372 19.07 -3.20 -26.62
C VAL A 372 18.81 -2.77 -28.06
N LEU A 373 19.83 -2.80 -28.93
CA LEU A 373 19.66 -2.53 -30.36
C LEU A 373 18.74 -3.55 -31.03
N THR A 374 18.83 -4.83 -30.64
CA THR A 374 17.90 -5.86 -31.10
C THR A 374 16.46 -5.57 -30.65
N LEU A 375 16.26 -5.06 -29.44
CA LEU A 375 14.94 -4.61 -28.98
C LEU A 375 14.43 -3.45 -29.84
N VAL A 376 15.28 -2.46 -30.13
CA VAL A 376 14.92 -1.32 -30.98
C VAL A 376 14.39 -1.82 -32.33
N ASP A 377 15.10 -2.75 -32.97
CA ASP A 377 14.66 -3.36 -34.22
C ASP A 377 13.28 -4.01 -34.10
N TRP A 378 13.02 -4.75 -33.02
CA TRP A 378 11.71 -5.39 -32.78
C TRP A 378 10.61 -4.36 -32.53
N LEU A 379 10.90 -3.29 -31.80
CA LEU A 379 9.93 -2.24 -31.53
C LEU A 379 9.58 -1.48 -32.82
N VAL A 380 10.56 -1.21 -33.68
CA VAL A 380 10.35 -0.64 -35.02
C VAL A 380 9.51 -1.58 -35.88
N GLU A 381 9.81 -2.89 -35.87
CA GLU A 381 9.01 -3.93 -36.53
C GLU A 381 7.54 -3.88 -36.07
N LEU A 382 7.31 -3.83 -34.75
CA LEU A 382 5.97 -3.79 -34.16
C LEU A 382 5.23 -2.49 -34.48
N VAL A 383 5.90 -1.34 -34.51
CA VAL A 383 5.26 -0.07 -34.93
C VAL A 383 4.81 -0.15 -36.38
N ALA A 384 5.67 -0.63 -37.28
CA ALA A 384 5.32 -0.82 -38.68
C ALA A 384 4.15 -1.82 -38.85
N GLU A 385 4.15 -2.90 -38.07
CA GLU A 385 3.06 -3.89 -38.06
C GLU A 385 1.74 -3.26 -37.60
N VAL A 386 1.73 -2.48 -36.53
CA VAL A 386 0.51 -1.77 -36.06
C VAL A 386 -0.02 -0.84 -37.15
N GLN A 387 0.84 -0.07 -37.81
CA GLN A 387 0.43 0.79 -38.92
C GLN A 387 -0.12 -0.03 -40.11
N GLY A 388 0.48 -1.18 -40.41
CA GLY A 388 -0.02 -2.12 -41.41
C GLY A 388 -1.40 -2.70 -41.05
N ARG A 389 -1.63 -3.03 -39.78
CA ARG A 389 -2.94 -3.47 -39.28
C ARG A 389 -3.99 -2.38 -39.41
N TYR A 390 -3.67 -1.13 -39.06
CA TYR A 390 -4.62 -0.03 -39.24
C TYR A 390 -5.01 0.19 -40.70
N ARG A 391 -4.05 0.08 -41.64
CA ARG A 391 -4.37 0.14 -43.08
C ARG A 391 -5.31 -0.98 -43.50
N ARG A 392 -4.99 -2.23 -43.12
CA ARG A 392 -5.87 -3.39 -43.37
C ARG A 392 -7.26 -3.19 -42.77
N MET A 393 -7.36 -2.65 -41.55
CA MET A 393 -8.63 -2.40 -40.87
C MET A 393 -9.48 -1.31 -41.53
N GLN A 394 -8.86 -0.35 -42.23
CA GLN A 394 -9.58 0.69 -42.99
C GLN A 394 -10.28 0.13 -44.23
N ASP A 395 -9.76 -0.96 -44.78
CA ASP A 395 -10.31 -1.60 -45.98
C ASP A 395 -11.41 -2.64 -45.65
N LEU A 396 -11.69 -2.89 -44.36
CA LEU A 396 -12.68 -3.87 -43.91
C LEU A 396 -14.03 -3.21 -43.60
N ASP A 397 -15.12 -3.95 -43.83
CA ASP A 397 -16.47 -3.53 -43.45
C ASP A 397 -16.62 -3.39 -41.92
N ASP A 398 -17.44 -2.42 -41.49
CA ASP A 398 -17.71 -2.14 -40.07
C ASP A 398 -18.31 -3.33 -39.32
N GLU A 399 -18.99 -4.26 -40.01
CA GLU A 399 -19.50 -5.51 -39.41
C GLU A 399 -18.37 -6.44 -38.95
N VAL A 400 -17.25 -6.46 -39.69
CA VAL A 400 -16.08 -7.29 -39.40
C VAL A 400 -15.14 -6.58 -38.42
N CYS A 401 -14.97 -5.27 -38.61
CA CYS A 401 -14.06 -4.40 -37.86
C CYS A 401 -14.80 -3.26 -37.15
N PRO A 402 -15.66 -3.56 -36.15
CA PRO A 402 -16.40 -2.54 -35.43
C PRO A 402 -15.45 -1.59 -34.69
N GLU A 403 -15.72 -0.29 -34.79
CA GLU A 403 -14.95 0.77 -34.13
C GLU A 403 -13.45 0.80 -34.48
N SER A 404 -13.07 0.22 -35.63
CA SER A 404 -11.65 0.09 -36.05
C SER A 404 -10.78 -0.63 -35.01
N LYS A 405 -11.35 -1.64 -34.35
CA LYS A 405 -10.66 -2.48 -33.35
C LYS A 405 -10.62 -3.92 -33.82
N ILE A 406 -9.51 -4.58 -33.50
CA ILE A 406 -9.38 -6.01 -33.70
C ILE A 406 -10.47 -6.78 -32.93
N THR A 407 -10.96 -7.86 -33.53
CA THR A 407 -11.94 -8.77 -32.93
C THR A 407 -11.38 -10.19 -32.80
N PRO A 408 -11.99 -11.07 -31.98
CA PRO A 408 -11.57 -12.47 -31.89
C PRO A 408 -11.52 -13.19 -33.24
N THR A 409 -12.50 -12.96 -34.11
CA THR A 409 -12.57 -13.57 -35.44
C THR A 409 -11.41 -13.09 -36.31
N MET A 410 -11.16 -11.77 -36.35
CA MET A 410 -10.05 -11.20 -37.11
C MET A 410 -8.68 -11.72 -36.64
N SER A 411 -8.50 -11.85 -35.32
CA SER A 411 -7.23 -12.32 -34.75
C SER A 411 -6.88 -13.78 -35.09
N ARG A 412 -7.85 -14.54 -35.60
CA ARG A 412 -7.70 -15.96 -35.95
C ARG A 412 -7.74 -16.19 -37.46
N ASP A 413 -8.03 -15.17 -38.27
CA ASP A 413 -8.06 -15.27 -39.72
C ASP A 413 -6.63 -15.18 -40.31
N PRO A 414 -6.13 -16.26 -40.93
CA PRO A 414 -4.80 -16.25 -41.54
C PRO A 414 -4.65 -15.26 -42.70
N ASN A 415 -5.75 -14.90 -43.39
CA ASN A 415 -5.70 -13.97 -44.53
C ASN A 415 -5.46 -12.53 -44.08
N LEU A 416 -5.98 -12.18 -42.90
CA LEU A 416 -5.79 -10.85 -42.32
C LEU A 416 -4.42 -10.71 -41.66
N ASP A 417 -3.84 -11.82 -41.18
CA ASP A 417 -2.56 -11.86 -40.47
C ASP A 417 -2.46 -10.83 -39.34
N MET A 418 -3.50 -10.76 -38.51
CA MET A 418 -3.57 -9.85 -37.36
C MET A 418 -3.69 -10.61 -36.03
N PRO A 419 -2.83 -11.59 -35.71
CA PRO A 419 -2.93 -12.30 -34.45
C PRO A 419 -2.73 -11.36 -33.25
N VAL A 420 -3.30 -11.71 -32.09
CA VAL A 420 -2.94 -11.04 -30.84
C VAL A 420 -1.44 -11.22 -30.61
N THR A 421 -0.71 -10.11 -30.57
CA THR A 421 0.75 -10.10 -30.44
C THR A 421 1.12 -9.47 -29.12
N ALA A 422 1.80 -10.20 -28.25
CA ALA A 422 2.22 -9.69 -26.96
C ALA A 422 3.73 -9.55 -26.88
N ILE A 423 4.18 -8.44 -26.32
CA ILE A 423 5.58 -8.17 -26.03
C ILE A 423 5.80 -8.11 -24.51
N PHE A 424 6.70 -8.97 -24.04
CA PHE A 424 7.13 -9.06 -22.64
C PHE A 424 8.56 -8.57 -22.54
N ILE A 425 8.77 -7.50 -21.77
CA ILE A 425 10.10 -6.96 -21.48
C ILE A 425 10.35 -7.07 -19.98
N ASP A 426 11.18 -8.06 -19.60
CA ASP A 426 11.63 -8.23 -18.22
C ASP A 426 12.90 -7.40 -17.99
N GLU A 427 12.91 -6.64 -16.89
CA GLU A 427 13.91 -5.61 -16.59
C GLU A 427 13.95 -4.46 -17.62
N VAL A 428 12.77 -3.88 -17.92
CA VAL A 428 12.63 -2.77 -18.89
C VAL A 428 13.52 -1.55 -18.57
N GLN A 429 13.99 -1.40 -17.32
CA GLN A 429 14.94 -0.36 -16.97
C GLN A 429 16.26 -0.44 -17.73
N ILE A 430 16.72 -1.64 -18.08
CA ILE A 430 18.01 -1.85 -18.74
C ILE A 430 18.03 -1.19 -20.12
N PRO A 431 17.07 -1.50 -21.03
CA PRO A 431 17.04 -0.82 -22.32
C PRO A 431 16.68 0.67 -22.21
N LEU A 432 15.86 1.09 -21.23
CA LEU A 432 15.49 2.51 -21.06
C LEU A 432 16.65 3.39 -20.55
N GLU A 433 17.61 2.82 -19.84
CA GLU A 433 18.80 3.52 -19.32
C GLU A 433 20.01 3.44 -20.27
N ASP A 434 19.87 2.76 -21.40
CA ASP A 434 20.97 2.56 -22.35
C ASP A 434 21.32 3.87 -23.08
N ARG A 435 22.61 4.21 -23.06
CA ARG A 435 23.15 5.48 -23.60
C ARG A 435 23.82 5.33 -24.96
N THR A 436 23.64 4.21 -25.65
CA THR A 436 24.22 3.99 -26.98
C THR A 436 23.68 5.06 -27.93
N PRO A 437 24.53 5.88 -28.55
CA PRO A 437 24.07 6.91 -29.47
C PRO A 437 23.44 6.30 -30.73
N LEU A 438 22.30 6.83 -31.13
CA LEU A 438 21.57 6.53 -32.35
C LEU A 438 21.30 7.82 -33.13
N GLU A 439 21.37 7.72 -34.45
CA GLU A 439 20.91 8.78 -35.35
C GLU A 439 19.61 8.33 -36.01
N VAL A 440 18.52 9.03 -35.71
CA VAL A 440 17.18 8.74 -36.25
C VAL A 440 16.63 10.04 -36.84
N GLN A 441 16.45 10.09 -38.16
CA GLN A 441 15.95 11.28 -38.88
C GLN A 441 16.68 12.58 -38.50
N ASP A 442 18.02 12.57 -38.59
CA ASP A 442 18.89 13.73 -38.30
C ASP A 442 18.85 14.21 -36.83
N LYS A 443 18.18 13.48 -35.94
CA LYS A 443 18.24 13.69 -34.49
C LYS A 443 19.19 12.68 -33.86
N LYS A 444 20.08 13.18 -33.01
CA LYS A 444 20.92 12.36 -32.14
C LYS A 444 20.17 12.09 -30.84
N LEU A 445 19.98 10.82 -30.54
CA LEU A 445 19.29 10.36 -29.34
C LEU A 445 19.91 9.04 -28.86
N THR A 446 19.73 8.73 -27.60
CA THR A 446 20.19 7.46 -27.04
C THR A 446 19.22 6.33 -27.36
N ALA A 447 19.72 5.09 -27.38
CA ALA A 447 18.87 3.91 -27.54
C ALA A 447 17.75 3.86 -26.49
N GLY A 448 18.01 4.26 -25.25
CA GLY A 448 17.00 4.33 -24.19
C GLY A 448 15.88 5.33 -24.45
N GLU A 449 16.21 6.52 -24.95
CA GLU A 449 15.22 7.53 -25.36
C GLU A 449 14.34 6.98 -26.49
N TYR A 450 14.94 6.36 -27.50
CA TYR A 450 14.18 5.79 -28.62
C TYR A 450 13.26 4.65 -28.19
N VAL A 451 13.76 3.76 -27.33
CA VAL A 451 12.96 2.69 -26.73
C VAL A 451 11.77 3.30 -25.96
N GLY A 452 12.00 4.36 -25.18
CA GLY A 452 10.96 5.08 -24.46
C GLY A 452 9.86 5.64 -25.39
N GLU A 453 10.26 6.26 -26.51
CA GLU A 453 9.33 6.79 -27.52
C GLU A 453 8.52 5.68 -28.19
N LEU A 454 9.18 4.62 -28.64
CA LEU A 454 8.55 3.47 -29.30
C LEU A 454 7.57 2.75 -28.37
N LEU A 455 7.97 2.49 -27.12
CA LEU A 455 7.09 1.87 -26.12
C LEU A 455 5.88 2.75 -25.81
N THR A 456 6.08 4.07 -25.71
CA THR A 456 4.98 5.02 -25.49
C THR A 456 4.00 5.01 -26.66
N TRP A 457 4.51 5.00 -27.90
CA TRP A 457 3.67 4.92 -29.09
C TRP A 457 2.89 3.60 -29.15
N LEU A 458 3.55 2.47 -28.90
CA LEU A 458 2.93 1.15 -28.88
C LEU A 458 1.88 1.03 -27.78
N ALA A 459 2.12 1.59 -26.59
CA ALA A 459 1.13 1.61 -25.52
C ALA A 459 -0.13 2.43 -25.90
N ARG A 460 0.04 3.54 -26.65
CA ARG A 460 -1.08 4.39 -27.10
C ARG A 460 -1.86 3.81 -28.28
N LYS A 461 -1.18 3.24 -29.27
CA LYS A 461 -1.79 2.84 -30.57
C LYS A 461 -1.89 1.33 -30.76
N GLY A 462 -1.05 0.56 -30.09
CA GLY A 462 -1.03 -0.90 -30.19
C GLY A 462 -2.30 -1.62 -29.72
N PRO A 463 -2.98 -1.21 -28.63
CA PRO A 463 -4.08 -1.99 -28.07
C PRO A 463 -5.20 -2.31 -29.06
N ALA A 464 -5.72 -1.31 -29.79
CA ALA A 464 -6.80 -1.50 -30.76
C ALA A 464 -6.37 -2.39 -31.95
N ALA A 465 -5.08 -2.41 -32.30
CA ALA A 465 -4.51 -3.28 -33.32
C ALA A 465 -4.13 -4.69 -32.79
N GLY A 466 -4.40 -4.98 -31.52
CA GLY A 466 -4.16 -6.30 -30.92
C GLY A 466 -2.75 -6.51 -30.39
N ILE A 467 -2.02 -5.42 -30.12
CA ILE A 467 -0.72 -5.48 -29.44
C ILE A 467 -0.92 -5.35 -27.94
N VAL A 468 -0.39 -6.31 -27.19
CA VAL A 468 -0.38 -6.32 -25.72
C VAL A 468 1.03 -6.03 -25.22
N LEU A 469 1.20 -4.93 -24.49
CA LEU A 469 2.49 -4.53 -23.93
C LEU A 469 2.59 -4.92 -22.46
N VAL A 470 3.59 -5.73 -22.10
CA VAL A 470 3.87 -6.12 -20.71
C VAL A 470 5.30 -5.74 -20.33
N LEU A 471 5.42 -4.82 -19.38
CA LEU A 471 6.69 -4.30 -18.89
C LEU A 471 6.89 -4.73 -17.43
N ALA A 472 8.08 -5.23 -17.09
CA ALA A 472 8.41 -5.60 -15.72
C ALA A 472 9.72 -4.93 -15.25
N THR A 473 9.68 -4.16 -14.17
CA THR A 473 10.86 -3.48 -13.60
C THR A 473 11.16 -3.92 -12.17
N GLN A 474 12.45 -4.06 -11.82
CA GLN A 474 12.88 -4.16 -10.42
C GLN A 474 13.25 -2.82 -9.78
N ARG A 475 13.37 -1.76 -10.58
CA ARG A 475 13.68 -0.40 -10.17
C ARG A 475 12.59 0.54 -10.67
N PRO A 476 11.44 0.60 -9.99
CA PRO A 476 10.39 1.54 -10.35
C PRO A 476 10.79 2.94 -9.85
N ASP A 477 11.69 3.60 -10.56
CA ASP A 477 12.05 4.99 -10.31
C ASP A 477 11.63 5.90 -11.50
N SER A 478 11.58 7.22 -11.26
CA SER A 478 11.07 8.19 -12.24
C SER A 478 12.06 8.49 -13.35
N LYS A 479 13.35 8.18 -13.15
CA LYS A 479 14.39 8.32 -14.18
C LYS A 479 14.35 7.12 -15.12
N THR A 480 14.07 5.95 -14.58
CA THR A 480 14.00 4.68 -15.27
C THR A 480 12.74 4.53 -16.13
N ILE A 481 11.56 4.92 -15.63
CA ILE A 481 10.31 4.83 -16.40
C ILE A 481 9.76 6.23 -16.67
N PRO A 482 9.93 6.76 -17.89
CA PRO A 482 9.49 8.11 -18.27
C PRO A 482 8.02 8.36 -17.96
N SER A 483 7.68 9.58 -17.55
CA SER A 483 6.30 10.01 -17.26
C SER A 483 5.35 9.74 -18.44
N ASN A 484 5.80 10.05 -19.65
CA ASN A 484 5.03 9.84 -20.90
C ASN A 484 4.63 8.38 -21.10
N LEU A 485 5.53 7.43 -20.80
CA LEU A 485 5.24 6.01 -20.85
C LEU A 485 4.32 5.61 -19.70
N ARG A 486 4.58 6.09 -18.47
CA ARG A 486 3.74 5.78 -17.30
C ARG A 486 2.29 6.24 -17.47
N ALA A 487 2.06 7.37 -18.14
CA ALA A 487 0.73 7.93 -18.34
C ALA A 487 -0.18 7.04 -19.21
N VAL A 488 0.40 6.28 -20.14
CA VAL A 488 -0.35 5.53 -21.17
C VAL A 488 -0.48 4.06 -20.87
N LEU A 489 0.29 3.54 -19.91
CA LEU A 489 0.14 2.16 -19.46
C LEU A 489 -1.21 1.99 -18.77
N GLY A 490 -1.89 0.88 -19.07
CA GLY A 490 -3.23 0.58 -18.57
C GLY A 490 -3.17 -0.05 -17.18
N SER A 491 -3.12 -1.38 -17.15
CA SER A 491 -3.10 -2.15 -15.91
C SER A 491 -1.73 -2.04 -15.24
N ARG A 492 -1.72 -1.93 -13.91
CA ARG A 492 -0.52 -1.75 -13.10
C ARG A 492 -0.55 -2.71 -11.92
N PHE A 493 0.54 -3.44 -11.71
CA PHE A 493 0.70 -4.38 -10.60
C PHE A 493 1.98 -4.09 -9.83
N ALA A 494 1.83 -3.50 -8.63
CA ALA A 494 2.95 -3.21 -7.75
C ALA A 494 3.03 -4.26 -6.65
N LEU A 495 4.03 -5.14 -6.72
CA LEU A 495 4.40 -5.94 -5.55
C LEU A 495 5.17 -5.05 -4.56
N ARG A 496 5.68 -5.65 -3.49
CA ARG A 496 6.44 -4.93 -2.48
C ARG A 496 7.58 -4.12 -3.11
N VAL A 497 7.68 -2.87 -2.70
CA VAL A 497 8.75 -1.91 -3.03
C VAL A 497 9.36 -1.34 -1.74
N MET A 498 10.40 -0.51 -1.85
CA MET A 498 11.09 0.05 -0.68
C MET A 498 10.36 1.25 -0.08
N ASP A 499 9.89 2.17 -0.91
CA ASP A 499 9.23 3.41 -0.47
C ASP A 499 7.87 3.62 -1.15
N TRP A 500 7.01 4.44 -0.54
CA TRP A 500 5.71 4.81 -1.09
C TRP A 500 5.85 5.57 -2.43
N ARG A 501 6.98 6.24 -2.66
CA ARG A 501 7.30 6.91 -3.94
C ARG A 501 7.41 5.90 -5.08
N ASP A 502 8.20 4.85 -4.88
CA ASP A 502 8.33 3.72 -5.79
C ASP A 502 6.98 3.05 -6.07
N SER A 503 6.14 2.93 -5.03
CA SER A 503 4.78 2.39 -5.16
C SER A 503 3.93 3.27 -6.08
N ASN A 504 3.99 4.59 -5.93
CA ASN A 504 3.27 5.53 -6.79
C ASN A 504 3.83 5.57 -8.22
N ILE A 505 5.11 5.31 -8.43
CA ILE A 505 5.70 5.23 -9.77
C ILE A 505 5.06 4.09 -10.57
N VAL A 506 4.77 2.96 -9.92
CA VAL A 506 4.08 1.83 -10.54
C VAL A 506 2.57 2.04 -10.60
N LEU A 507 1.92 2.37 -9.47
CA LEU A 507 0.45 2.40 -9.34
C LEU A 507 -0.17 3.68 -9.91
N GLY A 508 0.62 4.74 -10.10
CA GLY A 508 0.16 6.08 -10.43
C GLY A 508 0.24 7.03 -9.23
N GLU A 509 0.24 8.32 -9.54
CA GLU A 509 0.43 9.36 -8.55
C GLU A 509 -0.65 9.38 -7.48
N GLN A 510 -0.25 9.72 -6.26
CA GLN A 510 -1.12 9.84 -5.09
C GLN A 510 -1.89 8.55 -4.70
N MET A 511 -1.51 7.38 -5.20
CA MET A 511 -2.17 6.13 -4.82
C MET A 511 -1.96 5.79 -3.33
N ASN A 512 -0.81 6.13 -2.77
CA ASN A 512 -0.54 6.00 -1.34
C ASN A 512 -1.52 6.83 -0.47
N THR A 513 -1.88 8.05 -0.89
CA THR A 513 -2.85 8.90 -0.15
C THR A 513 -4.27 8.35 -0.24
N ARG A 514 -4.54 7.53 -1.26
CA ARG A 514 -5.80 6.78 -1.44
C ARG A 514 -5.81 5.42 -0.72
N GLY A 515 -4.77 5.12 0.08
CA GLY A 515 -4.67 3.88 0.87
C GLY A 515 -4.00 2.70 0.17
N TYR A 516 -3.43 2.92 -1.02
CA TYR A 516 -2.75 1.91 -1.82
C TYR A 516 -1.26 2.16 -1.86
N ASP A 517 -0.52 1.46 -1.03
CA ASP A 517 0.93 1.60 -0.89
C ASP A 517 1.56 0.21 -0.79
N SER A 518 2.27 -0.21 -1.84
CA SER A 518 2.88 -1.54 -1.89
C SER A 518 4.13 -1.63 -1.02
N SER A 519 4.70 -0.52 -0.54
CA SER A 519 5.84 -0.55 0.41
C SER A 519 5.46 -1.12 1.78
N ARG A 520 4.16 -1.07 2.12
CA ARG A 520 3.60 -1.63 3.37
C ARG A 520 3.46 -3.15 3.35
N LEU A 521 3.59 -3.79 2.18
CA LEU A 521 3.56 -5.25 2.08
C LEU A 521 4.77 -5.86 2.80
N LEU A 522 4.57 -6.99 3.48
CA LEU A 522 5.63 -7.64 4.25
C LEU A 522 6.60 -8.41 3.34
N ALA A 523 7.81 -8.64 3.84
CA ALA A 523 8.81 -9.45 3.12
C ALA A 523 8.33 -10.90 2.86
N THR A 524 7.50 -11.42 3.76
CA THR A 524 6.88 -12.73 3.73
C THR A 524 5.76 -12.84 2.69
N HIS A 525 5.18 -11.71 2.25
CA HIS A 525 4.11 -11.64 1.26
C HIS A 525 4.62 -11.85 -0.18
N LYS A 526 5.17 -13.03 -0.44
CA LYS A 526 5.66 -13.42 -1.77
C LYS A 526 4.49 -13.56 -2.74
N GLY A 527 4.60 -12.92 -3.91
CA GLY A 527 3.56 -12.90 -4.93
C GLY A 527 2.37 -12.01 -4.59
N VAL A 528 2.44 -11.21 -3.52
CA VAL A 528 1.37 -10.25 -3.19
C VAL A 528 1.73 -8.89 -3.76
N GLY A 529 0.74 -8.25 -4.38
CA GLY A 529 0.87 -6.90 -4.90
C GLY A 529 -0.48 -6.21 -5.00
N ILE A 530 -0.45 -4.91 -5.28
CA ILE A 530 -1.63 -4.10 -5.53
C ILE A 530 -1.85 -4.05 -7.04
N LEU A 531 -2.99 -4.54 -7.51
CA LEU A 531 -3.44 -4.47 -8.88
C LEU A 531 -4.37 -3.27 -9.05
N ARG A 532 -3.96 -2.32 -9.90
CA ARG A 532 -4.82 -1.28 -10.46
C ARG A 532 -5.16 -1.67 -11.90
N PRO A 533 -6.39 -2.07 -12.19
CA PRO A 533 -6.77 -2.48 -13.54
C PRO A 533 -6.99 -1.28 -14.46
N ASP A 534 -6.95 -1.57 -15.77
CA ASP A 534 -7.40 -0.67 -16.83
C ASP A 534 -8.90 -0.87 -17.08
N GLY A 535 -9.74 -0.05 -16.47
CA GLY A 535 -11.20 -0.11 -16.63
C GLY A 535 -11.94 -1.06 -15.67
N GLU A 536 -13.16 -1.46 -16.06
CA GLU A 536 -14.05 -2.28 -15.23
C GLU A 536 -13.52 -3.72 -15.10
N THR A 537 -13.28 -4.18 -13.87
CA THR A 537 -12.96 -5.58 -13.59
C THR A 537 -14.18 -6.33 -13.06
N THR A 538 -14.12 -7.65 -13.10
CA THR A 538 -15.09 -8.55 -12.45
C THR A 538 -15.23 -8.31 -10.94
N ALA A 539 -14.31 -7.57 -10.32
CA ALA A 539 -14.40 -7.11 -8.93
C ALA A 539 -15.41 -5.95 -8.72
N GLY A 540 -16.06 -5.47 -9.80
CA GLY A 540 -17.04 -4.40 -9.81
C GLY A 540 -16.47 -3.11 -10.43
N ALA A 541 -17.31 -2.38 -11.18
CA ALA A 541 -16.98 -1.13 -11.88
C ALA A 541 -16.45 0.01 -10.97
N ASP A 542 -16.48 -0.18 -9.64
CA ASP A 542 -16.17 0.83 -8.64
C ASP A 542 -14.83 0.63 -7.88
N VAL A 543 -14.10 -0.46 -8.14
CA VAL A 543 -12.87 -0.80 -7.39
C VAL A 543 -11.63 -0.19 -8.07
N LEU A 544 -11.09 0.87 -7.47
CA LEU A 544 -9.91 1.59 -7.99
C LEU A 544 -8.65 0.70 -8.06
N ALA A 545 -8.41 -0.12 -7.03
CA ALA A 545 -7.30 -1.07 -6.97
C ALA A 545 -7.61 -2.16 -5.93
N THR A 546 -6.99 -3.32 -6.07
CA THR A 546 -7.19 -4.47 -5.17
C THR A 546 -5.83 -5.05 -4.79
N THR A 547 -5.67 -5.48 -3.54
CA THR A 547 -4.49 -6.28 -3.16
C THR A 547 -4.73 -7.73 -3.57
N VAL A 548 -3.83 -8.27 -4.37
CA VAL A 548 -3.92 -9.58 -5.01
C VAL A 548 -2.70 -10.39 -4.67
N ARG A 549 -2.91 -11.61 -4.21
CA ARG A 549 -1.90 -12.66 -4.17
C ARG A 549 -1.94 -13.45 -5.46
N THR A 550 -0.88 -13.36 -6.25
CA THR A 550 -0.77 -14.08 -7.52
C THR A 550 -0.74 -15.59 -7.29
N TYR A 551 -1.21 -16.33 -8.29
CA TYR A 551 -0.97 -17.77 -8.32
C TYR A 551 0.53 -18.07 -8.42
N TYR A 552 0.95 -19.15 -7.79
CA TYR A 552 2.33 -19.60 -7.81
C TYR A 552 2.59 -20.45 -9.06
N MET A 553 3.67 -20.13 -9.78
CA MET A 553 4.09 -20.83 -10.98
C MET A 553 5.61 -21.07 -10.92
N PRO A 554 6.06 -22.19 -10.32
CA PRO A 554 7.46 -22.57 -10.34
C PRO A 554 7.96 -22.87 -11.77
N ASN A 555 9.28 -22.96 -11.94
CA ASN A 555 9.90 -23.18 -13.25
C ASN A 555 9.51 -24.52 -13.90
N GLU A 556 9.11 -25.53 -13.13
CA GLU A 556 8.55 -26.79 -13.66
C GLU A 556 7.21 -26.56 -14.36
N ASP A 557 6.28 -25.85 -13.71
CA ASP A 557 4.95 -25.54 -14.25
C ASP A 557 5.06 -24.61 -15.46
N TRP A 558 5.96 -23.62 -15.40
CA TRP A 558 6.25 -22.74 -16.53
C TRP A 558 6.73 -23.52 -17.76
N ARG A 559 7.68 -24.44 -17.59
CA ARG A 559 8.18 -25.28 -18.68
C ARG A 559 7.08 -26.19 -19.25
N ALA A 560 6.23 -26.75 -18.40
CA ALA A 560 5.10 -27.57 -18.84
C ALA A 560 4.10 -26.76 -19.68
N ILE A 561 3.79 -25.52 -19.27
CA ILE A 561 2.92 -24.62 -20.02
C ILE A 561 3.55 -24.24 -21.37
N CYS A 562 4.84 -23.89 -21.42
CA CYS A 562 5.52 -23.59 -22.69
C CYS A 562 5.56 -24.79 -23.63
N ALA A 563 5.87 -26.00 -23.13
CA ALA A 563 5.88 -27.20 -23.94
C ALA A 563 4.48 -27.51 -24.53
N ARG A 564 3.42 -27.32 -23.73
CA ARG A 564 2.03 -27.44 -24.21
C ARG A 564 1.69 -26.39 -25.25
N GLY A 565 2.05 -25.12 -24.99
CA GLY A 565 1.84 -24.03 -25.94
C GLY A 565 2.57 -24.24 -27.28
N ARG A 566 3.72 -24.92 -27.27
CA ARG A 566 4.43 -25.34 -28.48
C ARG A 566 3.65 -26.41 -29.23
N ALA A 567 3.26 -27.48 -28.54
CA ALA A 567 2.49 -28.57 -29.14
C ALA A 567 1.17 -28.06 -29.76
N LEU A 568 0.48 -27.11 -29.11
CA LEU A 568 -0.72 -26.48 -29.67
C LEU A 568 -0.43 -25.70 -30.96
N ARG A 569 0.68 -24.95 -31.02
CA ARG A 569 1.08 -24.22 -32.23
C ARG A 569 1.51 -25.14 -33.37
N GLU A 570 2.18 -26.24 -33.04
CA GLU A 570 2.54 -27.27 -34.02
C GLU A 570 1.29 -27.96 -34.59
N ALA A 571 0.30 -28.25 -33.74
CA ALA A 571 -0.97 -28.85 -34.17
C ALA A 571 -1.80 -27.92 -35.07
N GLU A 572 -1.80 -26.61 -34.79
CA GLU A 572 -2.55 -25.59 -35.55
C GLU A 572 -1.75 -24.97 -36.70
N GLY A 573 -0.47 -25.35 -36.86
CA GLY A 573 0.41 -24.80 -37.91
C GLY A 573 0.78 -23.33 -37.73
N THR A 574 0.71 -22.78 -36.52
CA THR A 574 0.93 -21.35 -36.22
C THR A 574 2.32 -21.02 -35.65
N LEU A 575 3.20 -22.01 -35.52
CA LEU A 575 4.56 -21.81 -35.03
C LEU A 575 5.36 -20.93 -36.01
N SER A 576 6.04 -19.90 -35.50
CA SER A 576 6.74 -18.91 -36.33
C SER A 576 7.97 -18.32 -35.65
N GLY A 577 8.82 -17.63 -36.41
CA GLY A 577 9.96 -16.86 -35.90
C GLY A 577 11.01 -17.73 -35.21
N HIS A 578 11.54 -17.25 -34.08
CA HIS A 578 12.59 -17.91 -33.30
C HIS A 578 12.23 -19.36 -32.99
N ALA A 579 11.02 -19.64 -32.52
CA ALA A 579 10.59 -20.98 -32.14
C ALA A 579 10.53 -21.98 -33.31
N ALA A 580 10.36 -21.46 -34.54
CA ALA A 580 10.39 -22.21 -35.79
C ALA A 580 11.78 -22.29 -36.44
N GLY A 581 12.81 -21.69 -35.82
CA GLY A 581 14.17 -21.60 -36.38
C GLY A 581 14.31 -20.60 -37.52
N GLN A 582 13.38 -19.65 -37.64
CA GLN A 582 13.41 -18.61 -38.67
C GLN A 582 14.19 -17.41 -38.13
N ASP A 583 15.32 -17.07 -38.74
CA ASP A 583 16.15 -15.90 -38.41
C ASP A 583 15.98 -14.76 -39.44
N ASN A 584 14.74 -14.58 -39.91
CA ASN A 584 14.45 -13.49 -40.83
C ASN A 584 14.40 -12.18 -40.05
N ARG A 585 15.37 -11.30 -40.30
CA ARG A 585 15.30 -9.88 -39.95
C ARG A 585 14.57 -9.17 -41.08
N PRO A 586 13.31 -8.73 -40.90
CA PRO A 586 12.65 -7.94 -41.93
C PRO A 586 13.47 -6.69 -42.23
N MET A 587 13.43 -6.21 -43.47
CA MET A 587 14.06 -4.93 -43.82
C MET A 587 13.23 -3.82 -43.17
N LEU A 588 13.74 -3.23 -42.09
CA LEU A 588 13.02 -2.24 -41.30
C LEU A 588 13.16 -0.84 -41.92
N ASP A 589 12.02 -0.19 -42.17
CA ASP A 589 11.99 1.22 -42.57
C ASP A 589 11.94 2.11 -41.32
N HIS A 590 13.12 2.37 -40.76
CA HIS A 590 13.27 3.27 -39.62
C HIS A 590 12.78 4.69 -39.92
N ALA A 591 12.81 5.13 -41.18
CA ALA A 591 12.36 6.47 -41.56
C ALA A 591 10.83 6.58 -41.52
N ALA A 592 10.09 5.57 -41.99
CA ALA A 592 8.63 5.56 -41.88
C ALA A 592 8.17 5.53 -40.41
N VAL A 593 8.84 4.73 -39.57
CA VAL A 593 8.53 4.64 -38.13
C VAL A 593 8.85 5.94 -37.41
N ALA A 594 10.01 6.54 -37.65
CA ALA A 594 10.37 7.81 -37.03
C ALA A 594 9.43 8.95 -37.44
N LYS A 595 8.91 8.96 -38.69
CA LYS A 595 7.87 9.93 -39.10
C LYS A 595 6.57 9.74 -38.30
N ALA A 596 6.20 8.49 -38.02
CA ALA A 596 5.03 8.15 -37.21
C ALA A 596 5.17 8.58 -35.75
N LEU A 597 6.39 8.50 -35.20
CA LEU A 597 6.72 9.03 -33.89
C LEU A 597 6.68 10.56 -33.89
N GLY A 598 7.27 11.21 -34.90
CA GLY A 598 7.27 12.67 -35.07
C GLY A 598 5.87 13.29 -35.15
N THR A 599 4.92 12.63 -35.83
CA THR A 599 3.51 13.11 -35.87
C THR A 599 2.79 12.99 -34.52
N VAL A 600 3.22 12.07 -33.65
CA VAL A 600 2.72 11.96 -32.29
C VAL A 600 3.43 12.95 -31.37
N ALA A 601 4.74 13.14 -31.55
CA ALA A 601 5.53 14.14 -30.84
C ALA A 601 5.00 15.56 -31.08
N GLU A 602 4.68 15.91 -32.33
CA GLU A 602 4.04 17.18 -32.71
C GLU A 602 2.66 17.37 -32.05
N ARG A 603 1.89 16.30 -31.86
CA ARG A 603 0.63 16.34 -31.11
C ARG A 603 0.82 16.44 -29.59
N THR A 604 1.97 16.05 -29.06
CA THR A 604 2.33 16.21 -27.63
C THR A 604 3.10 17.49 -27.33
N THR A 605 3.62 18.20 -28.34
CA THR A 605 4.26 19.52 -28.20
C THR A 605 3.28 20.69 -28.21
N GLU A 606 1.96 20.45 -28.30
CA GLU A 606 1.01 21.42 -27.76
C GLU A 606 1.20 21.45 -26.25
N VAL A 607 2.03 22.39 -25.78
CA VAL A 607 2.27 22.66 -24.36
C VAL A 607 0.90 22.82 -23.68
N GLU A 608 0.51 21.83 -22.89
CA GLU A 608 -0.75 21.83 -22.15
C GLU A 608 -0.66 22.95 -21.09
N VAL A 609 -1.27 24.10 -21.39
CA VAL A 609 -1.27 25.26 -20.51
C VAL A 609 -2.02 24.87 -19.23
N PRO A 610 -1.46 25.07 -18.02
CA PRO A 610 -2.14 24.69 -16.78
C PRO A 610 -3.37 25.54 -16.49
N GLU A 611 -4.38 24.96 -15.82
CA GLU A 611 -5.52 25.71 -15.27
C GLU A 611 -5.09 26.57 -14.07
N PRO A 612 -5.59 27.82 -13.91
CA PRO A 612 -6.69 28.44 -14.67
C PRO A 612 -6.24 29.25 -15.89
N LEU A 613 -4.95 29.25 -16.22
CA LEU A 613 -4.39 30.07 -17.31
C LEU A 613 -4.91 29.62 -18.68
N ALA A 614 -5.11 28.32 -18.89
CA ALA A 614 -5.76 27.77 -20.08
C ALA A 614 -7.18 28.34 -20.28
N SER A 615 -8.04 28.23 -19.27
CA SER A 615 -9.40 28.78 -19.32
C SER A 615 -9.43 30.29 -19.61
N VAL A 616 -8.49 31.05 -19.05
CA VAL A 616 -8.38 32.50 -19.32
C VAL A 616 -7.93 32.78 -20.75
N VAL A 617 -7.03 31.96 -21.30
CA VAL A 617 -6.60 32.08 -22.70
C VAL A 617 -7.72 31.76 -23.67
N ASP A 618 -8.46 30.69 -23.42
CA ASP A 618 -9.59 30.29 -24.24
C ASP A 618 -10.68 31.36 -24.25
N TYR A 619 -10.91 32.01 -23.10
CA TYR A 619 -11.85 33.13 -23.00
C TYR A 619 -11.38 34.38 -23.76
N LEU A 620 -10.10 34.73 -23.64
CA LEU A 620 -9.57 35.95 -24.28
C LEU A 620 -9.37 35.79 -25.79
N GLY A 621 -9.04 34.59 -26.27
CA GLY A 621 -8.92 34.29 -27.69
C GLY A 621 -8.12 35.35 -28.47
N ASP A 622 -8.79 36.06 -29.36
CA ASP A 622 -8.21 37.12 -30.21
C ASP A 622 -7.75 38.36 -29.43
N ASP A 623 -8.25 38.61 -28.22
CA ASP A 623 -7.82 39.74 -27.37
C ASP A 623 -6.36 39.61 -26.90
N LEU A 624 -5.76 38.42 -27.02
CA LEU A 624 -4.33 38.18 -26.74
C LEU A 624 -3.40 38.62 -27.88
N GLN A 625 -3.92 38.89 -29.08
CA GLN A 625 -3.11 39.34 -30.21
C GLN A 625 -2.73 40.84 -30.12
N PRO A 626 -1.68 41.30 -30.82
CA PRO A 626 -1.35 42.72 -30.89
C PRO A 626 -2.52 43.53 -31.44
N GLY A 627 -3.10 44.42 -30.62
CA GLY A 627 -4.30 45.20 -30.96
C GLY A 627 -5.59 44.77 -30.25
N GLY A 628 -5.55 43.70 -29.45
CA GLY A 628 -6.62 43.30 -28.52
C GLY A 628 -6.71 44.17 -27.26
N ARG A 629 -7.56 43.78 -26.30
CA ARG A 629 -7.74 44.51 -25.03
C ARG A 629 -6.45 44.56 -24.20
N ASP A 630 -6.22 45.69 -23.53
CA ASP A 630 -5.07 45.85 -22.63
C ASP A 630 -5.35 45.35 -21.20
N PHE A 631 -6.62 45.36 -20.77
CA PHE A 631 -7.03 45.06 -19.39
C PHE A 631 -8.37 44.32 -19.33
N VAL A 632 -8.47 43.34 -18.43
CA VAL A 632 -9.67 42.50 -18.26
C VAL A 632 -10.10 42.48 -16.79
N PRO A 633 -11.32 42.93 -16.45
CA PRO A 633 -11.83 42.93 -15.08
C PRO A 633 -11.91 41.52 -14.46
N THR A 634 -11.54 41.38 -13.18
CA THR A 634 -11.63 40.09 -12.46
C THR A 634 -13.08 39.60 -12.38
N ALA A 635 -14.05 40.50 -12.21
CA ALA A 635 -15.46 40.14 -12.15
C ALA A 635 -15.98 39.53 -13.47
N GLU A 636 -15.42 39.95 -14.61
CA GLU A 636 -15.75 39.40 -15.92
C GLU A 636 -15.21 37.98 -16.07
N LEU A 637 -13.93 37.75 -15.76
CA LEU A 637 -13.32 36.42 -15.82
C LEU A 637 -13.98 35.42 -14.86
N VAL A 638 -14.27 35.84 -13.63
CA VAL A 638 -14.94 35.00 -12.63
C VAL A 638 -16.34 34.60 -13.10
N ALA A 639 -17.10 35.53 -13.70
CA ALA A 639 -18.44 35.26 -14.20
C ALA A 639 -18.41 34.40 -15.47
N ALA A 640 -17.46 34.65 -16.38
CA ALA A 640 -17.34 33.91 -17.63
C ALA A 640 -16.84 32.47 -17.44
N LEU A 641 -15.94 32.26 -16.47
CA LEU A 641 -15.31 30.96 -16.21
C LEU A 641 -16.02 30.16 -15.10
N ASP A 642 -17.04 30.72 -14.45
CA ASP A 642 -17.77 30.12 -13.32
C ASP A 642 -16.84 29.63 -12.19
N VAL A 643 -15.88 30.47 -11.79
CA VAL A 643 -14.85 30.15 -10.79
C VAL A 643 -14.99 30.97 -9.50
N GLU A 644 -14.56 30.42 -8.37
CA GLU A 644 -14.57 31.17 -7.10
C GLU A 644 -13.47 32.26 -7.10
N PRO A 645 -13.80 33.55 -6.82
CA PRO A 645 -12.87 34.66 -6.98
C PRO A 645 -11.55 34.55 -6.20
N THR A 646 -11.61 34.03 -4.97
CA THR A 646 -10.46 33.98 -4.06
C THR A 646 -9.46 32.91 -4.49
N ALA A 647 -9.94 31.71 -4.81
CA ALA A 647 -9.16 30.60 -5.32
C ALA A 647 -8.58 30.91 -6.71
N PHE A 648 -9.37 31.53 -7.59
CA PHE A 648 -8.92 31.98 -8.90
C PHE A 648 -7.79 33.00 -8.80
N GLY A 649 -7.96 34.01 -7.94
CA GLY A 649 -6.92 35.03 -7.71
C GLY A 649 -5.62 34.48 -7.13
N LEU A 650 -5.71 33.48 -6.23
CA LEU A 650 -4.53 32.82 -5.66
C LEU A 650 -3.75 32.04 -6.72
N ARG A 651 -4.46 31.25 -7.56
CA ARG A 651 -3.85 30.45 -8.63
C ARG A 651 -3.27 31.31 -9.75
N MET A 652 -3.99 32.34 -10.21
CA MET A 652 -3.43 33.30 -11.18
C MET A 652 -2.15 33.98 -10.64
N GLY A 653 -2.09 34.21 -9.32
CA GLY A 653 -0.91 34.75 -8.66
C GLY A 653 0.30 33.81 -8.65
N GLU A 654 0.10 32.48 -8.69
CA GLU A 654 1.18 31.49 -8.80
C GLU A 654 1.89 31.57 -10.16
N PHE A 655 1.16 31.98 -11.22
CA PHE A 655 1.70 32.21 -12.57
C PHE A 655 2.24 33.64 -12.78
N GLY A 656 2.33 34.45 -11.71
CA GLY A 656 2.82 35.83 -11.78
C GLY A 656 1.77 36.86 -12.19
N CYS A 657 0.53 36.46 -12.50
CA CYS A 657 -0.56 37.37 -12.83
C CYS A 657 -1.23 37.89 -11.55
N ARG A 658 -0.93 39.12 -11.12
CA ARG A 658 -1.58 39.73 -9.94
C ARG A 658 -2.65 40.74 -10.37
N PRO A 659 -3.84 40.73 -9.73
CA PRO A 659 -4.88 41.67 -10.09
C PRO A 659 -4.51 43.10 -9.69
N THR A 660 -4.49 44.01 -10.66
CA THR A 660 -4.21 45.43 -10.50
C THR A 660 -5.51 46.25 -10.57
N ARG A 661 -5.47 47.52 -10.17
CA ARG A 661 -6.62 48.43 -10.28
C ARG A 661 -6.44 49.28 -11.52
N ASP A 662 -7.42 49.26 -12.41
CA ASP A 662 -7.45 50.11 -13.60
C ASP A 662 -8.83 50.76 -13.79
N ARG A 663 -8.89 51.80 -14.62
CA ARG A 663 -10.11 52.53 -14.95
C ARG A 663 -10.66 52.03 -16.27
N ILE A 664 -11.86 51.46 -16.22
CA ILE A 664 -12.60 51.08 -17.42
C ILE A 664 -13.69 52.12 -17.70
N THR A 665 -13.93 52.38 -18.98
CA THR A 665 -15.06 53.19 -19.44
C THR A 665 -16.25 52.26 -19.65
N THR A 666 -17.28 52.42 -18.83
CA THR A 666 -18.56 51.73 -18.94
C THR A 666 -19.64 52.72 -19.39
N ASP A 667 -20.80 52.21 -19.84
CA ASP A 667 -21.94 53.05 -20.26
C ASP A 667 -22.43 54.02 -19.15
N ASP A 668 -22.15 53.68 -17.88
CA ASP A 668 -22.45 54.48 -16.69
C ASP A 668 -21.30 55.43 -16.25
N GLY A 669 -20.25 55.59 -17.07
CA GLY A 669 -19.08 56.43 -16.80
C GLY A 669 -17.80 55.66 -16.48
N VAL A 670 -16.76 56.39 -16.05
CA VAL A 670 -15.43 55.81 -15.75
C VAL A 670 -15.40 55.23 -14.34
N ARG A 671 -15.23 53.91 -14.22
CA ARG A 671 -15.19 53.20 -12.93
C ARG A 671 -13.84 52.54 -12.73
N GLN A 672 -13.30 52.64 -11.52
CA GLN A 672 -12.09 51.92 -11.13
C GLN A 672 -12.44 50.51 -10.67
N VAL A 673 -11.87 49.49 -11.33
CA VAL A 673 -12.14 48.08 -11.07
C VAL A 673 -10.82 47.31 -10.90
N ARG A 674 -10.88 46.12 -10.30
CA ARG A 674 -9.73 45.20 -10.23
C ARG A 674 -9.80 44.20 -11.37
N GLY A 675 -8.64 43.88 -11.95
CA GLY A 675 -8.52 43.03 -13.13
C GLY A 675 -7.07 42.72 -13.44
N TYR A 676 -6.82 42.09 -14.58
CA TYR A 676 -5.51 41.63 -15.01
C TYR A 676 -5.11 42.38 -16.28
N LEU A 677 -3.83 42.74 -16.39
CA LEU A 677 -3.28 43.23 -17.64
C LEU A 677 -3.08 42.05 -18.58
N VAL A 678 -3.54 42.19 -19.82
CA VAL A 678 -3.40 41.14 -20.84
C VAL A 678 -1.92 40.89 -21.17
N ALA A 679 -1.07 41.91 -21.02
CA ALA A 679 0.38 41.79 -21.11
C ALA A 679 0.97 40.83 -20.05
N ASP A 680 0.47 40.86 -18.81
CA ASP A 680 0.94 39.96 -17.74
C ASP A 680 0.50 38.52 -18.00
N ILE A 681 -0.68 38.32 -18.58
CA ILE A 681 -1.18 37.01 -18.99
C ILE A 681 -0.34 36.46 -20.15
N ARG A 682 0.00 37.28 -21.14
CA ARG A 682 0.93 36.91 -22.23
C ARG A 682 2.31 36.56 -21.69
N ALA A 683 2.85 37.35 -20.77
CA ALA A 683 4.13 37.07 -20.14
C ALA A 683 4.11 35.75 -19.36
N ALA A 684 3.02 35.46 -18.64
CA ALA A 684 2.85 34.19 -17.94
C ALA A 684 2.77 33.00 -18.91
N LEU A 685 2.09 33.15 -20.06
CA LEU A 685 2.05 32.11 -21.09
C LEU A 685 3.41 31.85 -21.72
N THR A 686 4.15 32.91 -22.02
CA THR A 686 5.52 32.80 -22.52
C THR A 686 6.40 32.12 -21.49
N ALA A 687 6.31 32.49 -20.21
CA ALA A 687 7.08 31.87 -19.13
C ALA A 687 6.72 30.39 -18.91
N VAL A 688 5.45 29.99 -19.05
CA VAL A 688 5.03 28.58 -18.99
C VAL A 688 5.56 27.80 -20.18
N ARG A 689 5.53 28.38 -21.38
CA ARG A 689 6.04 27.76 -22.60
C ARG A 689 7.57 27.65 -22.58
N GLU A 690 8.27 28.70 -22.15
CA GLU A 690 9.73 28.72 -21.98
C GLU A 690 10.18 27.80 -20.83
N GLY A 691 9.45 27.75 -19.72
CA GLY A 691 9.73 26.82 -18.62
C GLY A 691 9.60 25.35 -19.04
N ALA A 692 8.62 25.03 -19.90
CA ALA A 692 8.49 23.69 -20.48
C ALA A 692 9.62 23.35 -21.48
N ILE A 693 10.26 24.36 -22.09
CA ILE A 693 11.42 24.21 -22.98
C ILE A 693 12.72 24.08 -22.16
N VAL A 694 12.87 24.87 -21.09
CA VAL A 694 14.04 24.87 -20.20
C VAL A 694 14.12 23.59 -19.36
N ASP A 695 13.00 23.02 -18.90
CA ASP A 695 13.00 21.66 -18.31
C ASP A 695 13.37 20.58 -19.34
N GLY A 696 13.26 20.88 -20.64
CA GLY A 696 13.74 20.04 -21.74
C GLY A 696 15.23 20.25 -22.09
N GLU A 697 15.76 21.47 -21.95
CA GLU A 697 17.16 21.83 -22.26
C GLU A 697 18.13 21.74 -21.05
N VAL A 698 17.68 21.91 -19.81
CA VAL A 698 18.53 21.90 -18.58
C VAL A 698 18.94 20.48 -18.14
N VAL A 699 18.69 19.46 -18.97
CA VAL A 699 19.33 18.14 -18.83
C VAL A 699 20.67 18.07 -19.58
N GLU A 700 21.04 19.10 -20.37
CA GLU A 700 22.40 19.24 -20.91
C GLU A 700 23.26 20.19 -20.05
N ASP A 701 24.43 19.66 -19.68
CA ASP A 701 25.60 20.30 -19.07
C ASP A 701 25.49 20.84 -17.62
N ASP A 702 25.92 20.01 -16.66
CA ASP A 702 27.11 20.35 -15.85
C ASP A 702 27.60 19.12 -15.01
N HIS A 703 28.82 18.67 -15.34
CA HIS A 703 29.79 17.83 -14.59
C HIS A 703 29.40 16.49 -13.92
#